data_AF-A0A5C6A036-F1
#
_entry.id   AF-A0A5C6A036-F1
#
_cell.length_a   1.000
_cell.length_b   1.000
_cell.length_c   1.000
_cell.angle_alpha   90.00
_cell.angle_beta   90.00
_cell.angle_gamma   90.00
#
_symmetry.space_group_name_H-M   'P 1'
#
loop_
_entity.id
_entity.type
_entity.pdbx_description
1 polymer ?
#
loop_
_entity_poly.entity_id
_entity_poly.type
_entity_poly.pdbx_seq_one_letter_code
_entity_poly.pdbx_strand_id
1 'polypeptide(L)'
;MRGDLWLAATLATTCVAVASPALAVRISTSPATTTELEFSNIAITPDGATIIANGVFSSALAANGRDRLYRLTVPTDLVTGTANVTQITTTNAGIVYDTDFTPVLTPGGSVLATHDALGQTNRLYTVPLAGEGGGAPNGFFNPNPNLVSPGNGNFAPKFSPDGSTLYFLNSNAGFDGSVPAFPGSPVPFIPRPDWDVLYRIPAGGGAATAVTSSVDGDLDLGFFDLTPNGATVIYAPDNPVVNASSRDNIRPKLFTVPAAGGVSVEVPITAPGHDFTITNHLAAGPDGQSVLFIADYLEVGKQELFSLPLTGGVPVRLNDPLPFAGDVTSFAVSPDGLSVAYAAGQNTSATTELFYKPIAGGPSVRISEPPPSNSGQFDVNTSLGEGDQSVYEGGQIVFDPDGSRVFYLGAMTTPGVVDLFAVDTTEKAGLVPSVYTYTGPAAGDFFDESNWTDADGAPAPSDTINAGSAIYHSLLIDGASVTTSGGEIDFGFGGSLELTPGSLLTLPDFGGQLDFNPGSGLKLTDASIIANADVILEGTTVLNGGLLESQGDDIEFQDRAEVSIVGTTLRAFDILVVENSVTSVQGATFESGDRLSMRYEVDYAVTDTAIVLESGRADIEDGFAGNRGEGSRLILKGTSTLLADTIEDGVDLILEDSASASLIDSGPTGGSSQMIDPANGESLIIFNSYSAELVVRNDSEFDPRQYIINGFTGLSYLDDPNVWNEAGWDGLSPLASLRLALAVALPGDYNDDGRVDAADYTVWRDALDTSITLPNDLTPGSVSPSDYDVWVNNYGTVGSVAIPEPTTLTCALAAAMAALRPRREPRGGARPSNAVRELI
;
A
#
# COMPACT_ATOMS: atom_id res chain seq x y z
N MET A 1 22.86 53.16 17.38
CA MET A 1 22.67 52.89 18.82
C MET A 1 21.22 53.15 19.21
N ARG A 2 20.35 52.17 18.95
CA ARG A 2 19.13 51.94 19.72
C ARG A 2 19.18 50.45 20.03
N GLY A 3 19.39 50.14 21.30
CA GLY A 3 19.45 48.77 21.80
C GLY A 3 18.03 48.32 22.05
N ASP A 4 17.55 47.41 21.22
CA ASP A 4 16.35 46.64 21.49
C ASP A 4 16.80 45.43 22.32
N LEU A 5 16.47 45.48 23.62
CA LEU A 5 16.61 44.35 24.53
C LEU A 5 15.60 43.28 24.09
N TRP A 6 16.10 42.16 23.56
CA TRP A 6 15.31 40.97 23.29
C TRP A 6 15.03 40.26 24.61
N LEU A 7 13.77 40.34 25.07
CA LEU A 7 13.29 39.59 26.22
C LEU A 7 13.02 38.15 25.75
N ALA A 8 13.71 37.17 26.34
CA ALA A 8 13.28 35.78 26.27
C ALA A 8 11.85 35.72 26.82
N ALA A 9 10.87 35.46 25.96
CA ALA A 9 9.50 35.28 26.39
C ALA A 9 9.39 33.91 27.06
N THR A 10 9.49 33.87 28.38
CA THR A 10 9.08 32.71 29.16
C THR A 10 7.56 32.63 29.07
N LEU A 11 7.03 31.73 28.23
CA LEU A 11 5.63 31.36 28.26
C LEU A 11 5.39 30.57 29.55
N ALA A 12 5.09 31.28 30.64
CA ALA A 12 4.71 30.68 31.90
C ALA A 12 3.22 30.31 31.84
N THR A 13 2.90 29.19 31.20
CA THR A 13 1.57 28.58 31.29
C THR A 13 1.52 27.70 32.54
N THR A 14 0.62 28.02 33.47
CA THR A 14 0.37 27.19 34.65
C THR A 14 -0.44 25.97 34.23
N CYS A 15 0.18 24.79 34.21
CA CYS A 15 -0.51 23.53 34.05
C CYS A 15 -1.31 23.20 35.34
N VAL A 16 -2.59 22.85 35.22
CA VAL A 16 -3.39 22.34 36.33
C VAL A 16 -3.39 20.82 36.21
N ALA A 17 -2.66 20.14 37.09
CA ALA A 17 -2.74 18.69 37.21
C ALA A 17 -4.16 18.29 37.64
N VAL A 18 -4.83 17.48 36.83
CA VAL A 18 -6.06 16.80 37.25
C VAL A 18 -5.61 15.54 37.99
N ALA A 19 -5.58 15.63 39.33
CA ALA A 19 -5.16 14.54 40.18
C ALA A 19 -6.21 13.41 40.19
N SER A 20 -5.82 12.25 39.65
CA SER A 20 -6.38 10.95 39.98
C SER A 20 -5.20 9.97 40.07
N PRO A 21 -5.11 9.15 41.14
CA PRO A 21 -3.86 8.48 41.53
C PRO A 21 -3.48 7.24 40.70
N ALA A 22 -3.94 7.11 39.45
CA ALA A 22 -3.67 5.94 38.60
C ALA A 22 -3.59 6.26 37.10
N LEU A 23 -3.40 7.54 36.73
CA LEU A 23 -3.57 8.01 35.34
C LEU A 23 -2.28 8.50 34.69
N ALA A 24 -2.20 8.41 33.36
CA ALA A 24 -1.21 9.10 32.55
C ALA A 24 -1.23 10.59 32.89
N VAL A 25 -0.07 11.13 33.22
CA VAL A 25 0.05 12.47 33.74
C VAL A 25 0.35 13.43 32.60
N ARG A 26 -0.55 14.40 32.39
CA ARG A 26 -0.33 15.51 31.45
C ARG A 26 0.81 16.40 31.95
N ILE A 27 1.89 16.50 31.18
CA ILE A 27 3.07 17.28 31.53
C ILE A 27 2.98 18.72 31.01
N SER A 28 2.38 18.91 29.84
CA SER A 28 2.25 20.22 29.20
C SER A 28 0.85 20.39 28.60
N THR A 29 0.39 21.65 28.55
CA THR A 29 -0.79 22.05 27.78
C THR A 29 -0.34 22.84 26.56
N SER A 30 -0.78 22.44 25.36
CA SER A 30 -0.88 23.42 24.27
C SER A 30 -1.72 24.63 24.76
N PRO A 31 -1.34 25.90 24.49
CA PRO A 31 -2.14 27.05 24.90
C PRO A 31 -3.54 26.96 24.27
N ALA A 32 -4.53 26.60 25.09
CA ALA A 32 -5.90 26.24 24.69
C ALA A 32 -6.76 27.35 24.04
N THR A 33 -6.16 28.36 23.40
CA THR A 33 -6.89 29.54 22.89
C THR A 33 -6.63 29.89 21.43
N THR A 34 -5.84 29.13 20.65
CA THR A 34 -5.73 29.32 19.19
C THR A 34 -5.49 28.00 18.46
N THR A 35 -6.18 27.80 17.34
CA THR A 35 -6.43 26.57 16.58
C THR A 35 -5.25 26.05 15.74
N GLU A 36 -3.99 26.08 16.19
CA GLU A 36 -2.86 25.59 15.38
C GLU A 36 -1.55 25.51 16.19
N LEU A 37 -1.51 24.75 17.30
CA LEU A 37 -0.32 24.67 18.17
C LEU A 37 -0.04 23.24 18.65
N GLU A 38 0.95 22.56 18.06
CA GLU A 38 1.16 21.12 18.22
C GLU A 38 2.66 20.76 18.29
N PHE A 39 3.00 19.78 19.15
CA PHE A 39 4.30 19.10 19.11
C PHE A 39 4.23 17.94 18.12
N SER A 40 5.26 17.76 17.30
CA SER A 40 5.30 16.74 16.25
C SER A 40 6.02 15.47 16.74
N ASN A 41 7.21 15.65 17.33
CA ASN A 41 8.12 14.60 17.79
C ASN A 41 8.79 14.99 19.12
N ILE A 42 9.20 13.99 19.90
CA ILE A 42 9.89 14.15 21.18
C ILE A 42 11.15 13.29 21.26
N ALA A 43 12.09 13.70 22.10
CA ALA A 43 13.26 12.94 22.52
C ALA A 43 13.59 13.25 23.98
N ILE A 44 14.28 12.33 24.67
CA ILE A 44 14.71 12.53 26.06
C ILE A 44 16.23 12.49 26.20
N THR A 45 16.77 13.34 27.08
CA THR A 45 18.21 13.33 27.38
C THR A 45 18.64 12.02 28.05
N PRO A 46 19.89 11.56 27.85
CA PRO A 46 20.38 10.32 28.45
C PRO A 46 20.35 10.28 29.99
N ASP A 47 20.27 11.45 30.64
CA ASP A 47 20.09 11.56 32.10
C ASP A 47 18.62 11.54 32.55
N GLY A 48 17.67 11.51 31.61
CA GLY A 48 16.23 11.51 31.86
C GLY A 48 15.67 12.84 32.35
N ALA A 49 16.48 13.91 32.41
CA ALA A 49 16.10 15.16 33.07
C ALA A 49 15.37 16.15 32.15
N THR A 50 15.55 16.03 30.83
CA THR A 50 15.04 17.00 29.86
C THR A 50 14.42 16.30 28.65
N ILE A 51 13.20 16.72 28.30
CA ILE A 51 12.54 16.36 27.05
C ILE A 51 12.78 17.47 26.04
N ILE A 52 13.12 17.10 24.83
CA ILE A 52 13.21 17.98 23.67
C ILE A 52 12.05 17.65 22.75
N ALA A 53 11.38 18.69 22.26
CA ALA A 53 10.26 18.55 21.35
C ALA A 53 10.44 19.51 20.17
N ASN A 54 10.01 19.10 18.98
CA ASN A 54 9.78 20.00 17.85
C ASN A 54 8.27 20.31 17.72
N GLY A 55 7.92 21.39 17.04
CA GLY A 55 6.53 21.76 16.76
C GLY A 55 6.30 23.27 16.56
N VAL A 56 5.04 23.68 16.40
CA VAL A 56 4.67 25.07 16.07
C VAL A 56 3.86 25.72 17.20
N PHE A 57 4.29 26.89 17.68
CA PHE A 57 3.57 27.68 18.71
C PHE A 57 3.31 29.14 18.30
N SER A 58 2.51 29.42 17.25
CA SER A 58 1.58 30.60 17.17
C SER A 58 0.99 30.79 15.75
N SER A 59 -0.25 31.32 15.68
CA SER A 59 -0.95 31.63 14.41
C SER A 59 -0.29 32.71 13.53
N ALA A 60 0.59 33.56 14.10
CA ALA A 60 1.37 34.51 13.31
C ALA A 60 2.63 33.89 12.69
N LEU A 61 3.06 32.72 13.18
CA LEU A 61 4.19 31.94 12.68
C LEU A 61 3.73 30.79 11.75
N ALA A 62 2.48 30.34 11.89
CA ALA A 62 1.83 29.36 11.03
C ALA A 62 1.75 29.76 9.55
N ALA A 63 1.77 31.07 9.24
CA ALA A 63 1.76 31.57 7.87
C ALA A 63 2.96 31.11 7.00
N ASN A 64 3.99 30.52 7.61
CA ASN A 64 5.12 29.90 6.90
C ASN A 64 5.25 28.38 7.12
N GLY A 65 4.40 27.74 7.94
CA GLY A 65 4.29 26.29 8.16
C GLY A 65 5.55 25.56 8.63
N ARG A 66 6.22 26.00 9.72
CA ARG A 66 7.56 25.46 10.07
C ARG A 66 7.83 25.31 11.57
N ASP A 67 8.46 24.19 11.91
CA ASP A 67 8.74 23.74 13.28
C ASP A 67 9.84 24.52 14.04
N ARG A 68 9.77 24.43 15.37
CA ARG A 68 10.70 25.03 16.34
C ARG A 68 11.07 24.02 17.40
N LEU A 69 12.25 24.20 18.02
CA LEU A 69 12.69 23.33 19.12
C LEU A 69 12.36 23.93 20.48
N TYR A 70 11.87 23.06 21.35
CA TYR A 70 11.50 23.33 22.73
C TYR A 70 12.23 22.36 23.65
N ARG A 71 12.55 22.83 24.85
CA ARG A 71 12.98 21.98 25.97
C ARG A 71 11.96 22.04 27.10
N LEU A 72 11.79 20.91 27.76
CA LEU A 72 10.92 20.73 28.90
C LEU A 72 11.70 20.01 29.99
N THR A 73 11.73 20.55 31.20
CA THR A 73 12.29 19.83 32.35
C THR A 73 11.32 18.75 32.81
N VAL A 74 11.79 17.51 32.94
CA VAL A 74 11.00 16.41 33.50
C VAL A 74 10.73 16.70 34.97
N PRO A 75 9.46 16.85 35.41
CA PRO A 75 9.16 17.11 36.81
C PRO A 75 9.60 15.93 37.69
N THR A 76 10.11 16.25 38.89
CA THR A 76 10.49 15.23 39.88
C THR A 76 9.27 14.49 40.46
N ASP A 77 8.14 15.18 40.56
CA ASP A 77 6.82 14.61 40.85
C ASP A 77 5.93 14.93 39.65
N LEU A 78 5.50 13.90 38.93
CA LEU A 78 4.63 14.07 37.77
C LEU A 78 3.23 14.52 38.19
N VAL A 79 2.75 14.11 39.36
CA VAL A 79 1.37 14.39 39.82
C VAL A 79 1.17 15.85 40.21
N THR A 80 2.18 16.49 40.81
CA THR A 80 2.07 17.87 41.30
C THR A 80 3.04 18.85 40.67
N GLY A 81 4.04 18.35 39.93
CA GLY A 81 5.06 19.16 39.31
C GLY A 81 4.61 19.76 37.98
N THR A 82 5.10 20.96 37.68
CA THR A 82 4.87 21.64 36.41
C THR A 82 6.14 21.58 35.56
N ALA A 83 6.03 21.18 34.30
CA ALA A 83 7.13 21.33 33.35
C ALA A 83 7.20 22.76 32.83
N ASN A 84 8.40 23.32 32.81
CA ASN A 84 8.65 24.61 32.15
C ASN A 84 8.99 24.37 30.70
N VAL A 85 8.10 24.78 29.79
CA VAL A 85 8.36 24.75 28.35
C VAL A 85 9.19 25.98 27.98
N THR A 86 10.36 25.76 27.40
CA THR A 86 11.25 26.85 26.93
C THR A 86 11.59 26.62 25.47
N GLN A 87 11.24 27.55 24.59
CA GLN A 87 11.75 27.56 23.22
C GLN A 87 13.27 27.80 23.23
N ILE A 88 14.03 26.96 22.53
CA ILE A 88 15.50 27.04 22.48
C ILE A 88 16.04 27.64 21.17
N THR A 89 15.24 27.63 20.10
CA THR A 89 15.54 28.29 18.81
C THR A 89 15.08 29.74 18.77
N THR A 90 15.81 30.63 18.09
CA THR A 90 15.45 32.05 17.95
C THR A 90 14.26 32.30 17.00
N THR A 91 13.58 33.43 17.18
CA THR A 91 12.47 33.90 16.31
C THR A 91 12.91 34.93 15.26
N ASN A 92 14.23 35.09 15.04
CA ASN A 92 14.73 36.11 14.11
C ASN A 92 14.22 35.84 12.69
N ALA A 93 13.60 36.85 12.07
CA ALA A 93 12.88 36.78 10.79
C ALA A 93 13.72 36.37 9.55
N GLY A 94 15.01 36.02 9.72
CA GLY A 94 15.90 35.58 8.65
C GLY A 94 16.43 34.15 8.81
N ILE A 95 16.07 33.45 9.89
CA ILE A 95 16.47 32.06 10.13
C ILE A 95 15.20 31.25 10.26
N VAL A 96 15.08 30.24 9.41
CA VAL A 96 13.91 29.39 9.37
C VAL A 96 14.30 27.95 9.66
N TYR A 97 13.99 27.51 10.89
CA TYR A 97 14.14 26.10 11.26
C TYR A 97 13.02 25.32 10.59
N ASP A 98 13.43 24.19 10.08
CA ASP A 98 12.61 23.14 9.54
C ASP A 98 13.15 21.91 10.25
N THR A 99 12.33 21.24 11.04
CA THR A 99 12.75 20.09 11.85
C THR A 99 11.67 19.04 11.76
N ASP A 100 11.34 18.63 10.54
CA ASP A 100 10.33 17.59 10.31
C ASP A 100 10.73 16.25 10.96
N PHE A 101 12.01 16.10 11.33
CA PHE A 101 12.54 14.90 11.97
C PHE A 101 12.57 14.88 13.50
N THR A 102 12.53 13.66 14.06
CA THR A 102 12.67 13.42 15.52
C THR A 102 13.90 14.11 16.12
N PRO A 103 13.78 14.91 17.21
CA PRO A 103 14.92 15.64 17.76
C PRO A 103 16.13 14.74 18.11
N VAL A 104 17.27 14.97 17.46
CA VAL A 104 18.47 14.14 17.66
C VAL A 104 19.44 14.78 18.62
N LEU A 105 19.70 14.10 19.74
CA LEU A 105 20.64 14.56 20.75
C LEU A 105 22.07 14.22 20.38
N THR A 106 22.93 15.24 20.42
CA THR A 106 24.38 15.07 20.29
C THR A 106 24.97 14.60 21.62
N PRO A 107 26.06 13.80 21.60
CA PRO A 107 26.78 13.41 22.81
C PRO A 107 27.29 14.60 23.64
N GLY A 108 27.44 15.77 23.03
CA GLY A 108 27.90 17.01 23.66
C GLY A 108 26.82 17.84 24.37
N GLY A 109 25.57 17.36 24.47
CA GLY A 109 24.49 18.08 25.17
C GLY A 109 23.88 19.23 24.35
N SER A 110 23.76 19.03 23.04
CA SER A 110 23.04 19.89 22.08
C SER A 110 22.09 19.04 21.23
N VAL A 111 21.15 19.66 20.53
CA VAL A 111 20.18 19.01 19.63
C VAL A 111 20.53 19.37 18.19
N LEU A 112 20.36 18.43 17.26
CA LEU A 112 20.48 18.71 15.83
C LEU A 112 19.22 19.39 15.30
N ALA A 113 19.40 20.39 14.44
CA ALA A 113 18.32 21.05 13.73
C ALA A 113 18.72 21.26 12.27
N THR A 114 17.76 21.20 11.36
CA THR A 114 17.94 21.71 10.00
C THR A 114 17.46 23.15 9.90
N HIS A 115 18.12 23.90 9.02
CA HIS A 115 17.72 25.26 8.70
C HIS A 115 17.76 25.48 7.19
N ASP A 116 16.64 25.96 6.68
CA ASP A 116 16.45 26.36 5.29
C ASP A 116 16.74 27.86 5.14
N ALA A 117 17.86 28.16 4.50
CA ALA A 117 18.17 29.54 4.10
C ALA A 117 17.45 29.87 2.78
N LEU A 118 16.21 30.36 2.86
CA LEU A 118 15.45 30.94 1.72
C LEU A 118 15.06 29.97 0.60
N GLY A 119 14.82 28.69 0.91
CA GLY A 119 14.15 27.72 0.03
C GLY A 119 15.04 26.99 -0.96
N GLN A 120 16.35 26.86 -0.71
CA GLN A 120 17.26 26.20 -1.67
C GLN A 120 18.30 25.22 -1.10
N THR A 121 18.60 25.26 0.21
CA THR A 121 19.58 24.34 0.81
C THR A 121 19.27 24.07 2.27
N ASN A 122 18.96 22.82 2.62
CA ASN A 122 18.90 22.37 4.00
C ASN A 122 20.32 22.13 4.54
N ARG A 123 20.55 22.57 5.78
CA ARG A 123 21.85 22.51 6.46
C ARG A 123 21.66 22.04 7.89
N LEU A 124 22.56 21.19 8.36
CA LEU A 124 22.55 20.66 9.72
C LEU A 124 23.33 21.55 10.71
N TYR A 125 22.70 21.88 11.83
CA TYR A 125 23.24 22.73 12.90
C TYR A 125 23.06 22.08 14.27
N THR A 126 23.82 22.56 15.25
CA THR A 126 23.61 22.23 16.67
C THR A 126 22.96 23.39 17.41
N VAL A 127 21.89 23.11 18.14
CA VAL A 127 21.25 24.01 19.08
C VAL A 127 21.62 23.58 20.51
N PRO A 128 22.34 24.40 21.29
CA PRO A 128 22.63 24.09 22.69
C PRO A 128 21.33 23.93 23.47
N LEU A 129 21.28 22.97 24.39
CA LEU A 129 20.14 22.79 25.28
C LEU A 129 19.86 24.02 26.16
N ALA A 130 20.84 24.91 26.33
CA ALA A 130 20.67 26.19 27.02
C ALA A 130 19.88 27.25 26.22
N GLY A 131 19.68 27.04 24.91
CA GLY A 131 19.17 28.01 23.96
C GLY A 131 20.28 28.75 23.22
N GLU A 132 19.95 29.29 22.04
CA GLU A 132 20.93 29.93 21.12
C GLU A 132 21.46 31.30 21.60
N GLY A 133 20.82 31.93 22.58
CA GLY A 133 21.29 33.18 23.19
C GLY A 133 21.38 34.40 22.25
N GLY A 134 20.78 34.34 21.04
CA GLY A 134 20.73 35.42 20.05
C GLY A 134 21.92 35.51 19.08
N GLY A 135 22.83 34.53 19.08
CA GLY A 135 23.91 34.42 18.09
C GLY A 135 23.47 33.74 16.78
N ALA A 136 24.26 33.85 15.71
CA ALA A 136 24.05 33.05 14.50
C ALA A 136 24.31 31.55 14.80
N PRO A 137 23.54 30.62 14.22
CA PRO A 137 23.69 29.19 14.49
C PRO A 137 25.06 28.69 14.02
N ASN A 138 25.73 27.90 14.87
CA ASN A 138 26.98 27.24 14.50
C ASN A 138 26.66 26.01 13.64
N GLY A 139 27.29 25.90 12.46
CA GLY A 139 27.23 24.66 11.69
C GLY A 139 27.81 23.49 12.48
N PHE A 140 27.34 22.27 12.22
CA PHE A 140 27.72 21.08 13.00
C PHE A 140 29.25 20.84 13.08
N PHE A 141 30.03 21.23 12.05
CA PHE A 141 31.49 21.01 12.00
C PHE A 141 32.38 22.27 12.07
N ASN A 142 31.84 23.48 11.89
CA ASN A 142 32.58 24.76 11.91
C ASN A 142 31.59 25.96 11.91
N PRO A 143 32.00 27.24 12.10
CA PRO A 143 31.09 28.39 12.02
C PRO A 143 30.50 28.64 10.61
N ASN A 144 30.89 27.86 9.60
CA ASN A 144 30.23 27.82 8.29
C ASN A 144 29.53 26.45 8.12
N PRO A 145 28.29 26.40 7.61
CA PRO A 145 27.56 25.16 7.41
C PRO A 145 28.17 24.35 6.25
N ASN A 146 28.51 23.08 6.50
CA ASN A 146 29.33 22.24 5.59
C ASN A 146 28.59 21.01 5.02
N LEU A 147 27.32 20.79 5.36
CA LEU A 147 26.46 19.83 4.68
C LEU A 147 25.37 20.64 4.00
N VAL A 148 25.48 20.77 2.68
CA VAL A 148 24.56 21.53 1.84
C VAL A 148 23.94 20.50 0.90
N SER A 149 22.70 20.10 1.16
CA SER A 149 21.92 19.36 0.16
C SER A 149 21.21 20.38 -0.73
N PRO A 150 21.27 20.26 -2.07
CA PRO A 150 20.36 20.99 -2.96
C PRO A 150 18.96 20.36 -2.88
N GLY A 151 17.97 21.09 -2.38
CA GLY A 151 16.58 20.63 -2.30
C GLY A 151 15.97 20.65 -0.89
N ASN A 152 14.79 20.06 -0.75
CA ASN A 152 14.04 19.83 0.50
C ASN A 152 14.66 18.73 1.39
N GLY A 153 15.95 18.42 1.19
CA GLY A 153 16.59 17.17 1.62
C GLY A 153 16.25 16.76 3.06
N ASN A 154 15.74 15.54 3.14
CA ASN A 154 15.36 14.77 4.32
C ASN A 154 16.61 14.11 4.92
N PHE A 155 17.13 14.62 6.05
CA PHE A 155 18.44 14.17 6.55
C PHE A 155 18.37 12.94 7.47
N ALA A 156 17.23 12.67 8.12
CA ALA A 156 17.04 11.63 9.14
C ALA A 156 18.32 11.29 9.96
N PRO A 157 18.94 12.26 10.66
CA PRO A 157 20.25 12.04 11.24
C PRO A 157 20.20 11.03 12.40
N LYS A 158 21.17 10.12 12.49
CA LYS A 158 21.34 9.20 13.63
C LYS A 158 22.81 9.11 14.04
N PHE A 159 23.10 9.17 15.34
CA PHE A 159 24.44 8.90 15.83
C PHE A 159 24.67 7.39 15.97
N SER A 160 25.91 6.95 15.76
CA SER A 160 26.34 5.65 16.26
C SER A 160 26.11 5.57 17.78
N PRO A 161 25.90 4.36 18.34
CA PRO A 161 25.67 4.20 19.79
C PRO A 161 26.77 4.80 20.69
N ASP A 162 28.01 4.86 20.20
CA ASP A 162 29.15 5.50 20.90
C ASP A 162 29.26 7.02 20.67
N GLY A 163 28.37 7.61 19.88
CA GLY A 163 28.36 9.02 19.53
C GLY A 163 29.48 9.47 18.59
N SER A 164 30.31 8.55 18.07
CA SER A 164 31.51 8.90 17.32
C SER A 164 31.26 9.26 15.85
N THR A 165 30.13 8.81 15.29
CA THR A 165 29.80 8.91 13.87
C THR A 165 28.34 9.33 13.70
N LEU A 166 28.09 10.24 12.77
CA LEU A 166 26.74 10.67 12.36
C LEU A 166 26.41 10.01 11.02
N TYR A 167 25.24 9.38 10.94
CA TYR A 167 24.61 8.82 9.75
C TYR A 167 23.45 9.72 9.33
N PHE A 168 23.22 9.87 8.03
CA PHE A 168 22.17 10.74 7.50
C PHE A 168 21.90 10.44 6.02
N LEU A 169 20.68 10.70 5.58
CA LEU A 169 20.25 10.60 4.18
C LEU A 169 20.58 11.89 3.41
N ASN A 170 20.76 11.78 2.10
CA ASN A 170 20.99 12.92 1.24
C ASN A 170 20.58 12.64 -0.21
N SER A 171 19.67 13.47 -0.73
CA SER A 171 19.23 13.42 -2.11
C SER A 171 20.22 14.08 -3.08
N ASN A 172 20.51 13.36 -4.16
CA ASN A 172 20.86 13.92 -5.47
C ASN A 172 22.10 14.83 -5.68
N ALA A 173 23.06 14.91 -4.75
CA ALA A 173 24.39 15.42 -5.10
C ALA A 173 25.45 14.86 -4.14
N GLY A 174 26.54 14.32 -4.67
CA GLY A 174 27.75 14.16 -3.88
C GLY A 174 28.15 15.51 -3.27
N PHE A 175 28.83 15.47 -2.13
CA PHE A 175 29.29 16.69 -1.41
C PHE A 175 30.25 17.59 -2.22
N ASP A 176 30.64 17.18 -3.42
CA ASP A 176 31.46 17.95 -4.37
C ASP A 176 30.64 18.69 -5.44
N GLY A 177 29.31 18.60 -5.40
CA GLY A 177 28.40 19.20 -6.38
C GLY A 177 28.32 18.44 -7.71
N SER A 178 28.89 17.23 -7.79
CA SER A 178 28.66 16.33 -8.92
C SER A 178 27.48 15.42 -8.63
N VAL A 179 26.50 15.43 -9.54
CA VAL A 179 25.41 14.44 -9.57
C VAL A 179 25.99 13.19 -10.23
N PRO A 180 26.03 12.03 -9.55
CA PRO A 180 26.40 10.77 -10.20
C PRO A 180 25.52 10.55 -11.44
N ALA A 181 26.09 10.06 -12.54
CA ALA A 181 25.29 9.66 -13.69
C ALA A 181 24.49 8.42 -13.30
N PHE A 182 23.22 8.62 -12.97
CA PHE A 182 22.32 7.52 -12.68
C PHE A 182 21.88 6.82 -13.97
N PRO A 183 21.63 5.50 -13.95
CA PRO A 183 20.92 4.85 -15.05
C PRO A 183 19.57 5.56 -15.23
N GLY A 184 19.22 5.92 -16.47
CA GLY A 184 17.93 6.57 -16.73
C GLY A 184 16.78 5.69 -16.22
N SER A 185 15.84 6.29 -15.49
CA SER A 185 14.62 5.61 -15.05
C SER A 185 13.94 4.92 -16.25
N PRO A 186 13.65 3.61 -16.20
CA PRO A 186 12.80 2.96 -17.18
C PRO A 186 11.31 3.26 -16.92
N VAL A 187 10.96 3.93 -15.81
CA VAL A 187 9.58 4.28 -15.43
C VAL A 187 9.26 5.71 -15.88
N PRO A 188 8.23 5.95 -16.71
CA PRO A 188 7.92 7.28 -17.24
C PRO A 188 7.38 8.31 -16.23
N PHE A 189 7.09 7.90 -14.99
CA PHE A 189 6.10 8.61 -14.16
C PHE A 189 6.62 9.50 -13.02
N ILE A 190 7.94 9.60 -12.79
CA ILE A 190 8.46 10.55 -11.78
C ILE A 190 9.34 11.59 -12.48
N PRO A 191 8.90 12.86 -12.60
CA PRO A 191 9.66 13.90 -13.30
C PRO A 191 11.00 14.25 -12.65
N ARG A 192 11.30 13.72 -11.44
CA ARG A 192 12.53 13.92 -10.68
C ARG A 192 12.78 12.71 -9.75
N PRO A 193 13.58 11.70 -10.14
CA PRO A 193 13.99 10.66 -9.20
C PRO A 193 14.85 11.30 -8.10
N ASP A 194 14.43 11.14 -6.85
CA ASP A 194 15.01 11.69 -5.63
C ASP A 194 15.79 10.66 -4.81
N TRP A 195 16.43 9.70 -5.49
CA TRP A 195 17.22 8.64 -4.85
C TRP A 195 18.06 9.10 -3.66
N ASP A 196 17.61 8.68 -2.48
CA ASP A 196 18.22 8.96 -1.20
C ASP A 196 19.25 7.88 -0.86
N VAL A 197 20.47 8.33 -0.55
CA VAL A 197 21.60 7.47 -0.19
C VAL A 197 22.00 7.75 1.24
N LEU A 198 22.27 6.70 2.01
CA LEU A 198 22.77 6.81 3.37
C LEU A 198 24.26 7.15 3.37
N TYR A 199 24.62 8.22 4.05
CA TYR A 199 26.00 8.65 4.29
C TYR A 199 26.36 8.55 5.75
N ARG A 200 27.67 8.52 6.01
CA ARG A 200 28.23 8.72 7.35
C ARG A 200 29.35 9.73 7.38
N ILE A 201 29.55 10.35 8.54
CA ILE A 201 30.63 11.30 8.80
C ILE A 201 31.08 11.21 10.27
N PRO A 202 32.39 11.33 10.59
CA PRO A 202 32.82 11.39 11.99
C PRO A 202 32.21 12.60 12.72
N ALA A 203 31.74 12.41 13.95
CA ALA A 203 31.10 13.47 14.76
C ALA A 203 32.06 14.64 15.05
N GLY A 204 33.37 14.39 15.09
CA GLY A 204 34.40 15.42 15.23
C GLY A 204 34.75 16.18 13.95
N GLY A 205 34.07 15.88 12.83
CA GLY A 205 34.37 16.43 11.50
C GLY A 205 35.25 15.53 10.65
N GLY A 206 35.13 15.66 9.34
CA GLY A 206 35.82 14.84 8.36
C GLY A 206 35.15 14.84 7.00
N ALA A 207 35.52 13.88 6.15
CA ALA A 207 34.83 13.63 4.90
C ALA A 207 33.61 12.73 5.14
N ALA A 208 32.50 13.04 4.48
CA ALA A 208 31.36 12.15 4.42
C ALA A 208 31.64 11.01 3.42
N THR A 209 31.21 9.79 3.77
CA THR A 209 31.37 8.58 2.94
C THR A 209 30.04 7.87 2.82
N ALA A 210 29.69 7.42 1.62
CA ALA A 210 28.49 6.64 1.38
C ALA A 210 28.54 5.30 2.14
N VAL A 211 27.39 4.92 2.70
CA VAL A 211 27.17 3.63 3.37
C VAL A 211 26.42 2.69 2.43
N THR A 212 25.35 3.20 1.80
CA THR A 212 24.64 2.54 0.69
C THR A 212 25.05 3.13 -0.66
N SER A 213 24.53 2.58 -1.74
CA SER A 213 24.76 2.99 -3.12
C SER A 213 23.45 3.12 -3.88
N SER A 214 23.45 3.79 -5.03
CA SER A 214 22.22 4.00 -5.83
C SER A 214 21.59 2.73 -6.39
N VAL A 215 22.27 1.57 -6.32
CA VAL A 215 21.70 0.28 -6.74
C VAL A 215 20.96 -0.43 -5.61
N ASP A 216 21.07 0.08 -4.38
CA ASP A 216 20.43 -0.48 -3.19
C ASP A 216 18.95 -0.07 -3.05
N GLY A 217 18.43 0.72 -3.98
CA GLY A 217 17.07 1.29 -3.94
C GLY A 217 17.04 2.69 -3.34
N ASP A 218 15.83 3.27 -3.34
CA ASP A 218 15.56 4.56 -2.71
C ASP A 218 15.34 4.37 -1.21
N LEU A 219 16.06 5.12 -0.36
CA LEU A 219 15.88 5.06 1.09
C LEU A 219 15.12 6.29 1.58
N ASP A 220 13.82 6.14 1.77
CA ASP A 220 12.98 7.19 2.34
C ASP A 220 13.17 7.36 3.87
N LEU A 221 12.60 8.44 4.40
CA LEU A 221 12.64 8.79 5.82
C LEU A 221 12.20 7.63 6.73
N GLY A 222 12.88 7.45 7.87
CA GLY A 222 12.47 6.49 8.91
C GLY A 222 12.84 5.02 8.67
N PHE A 223 13.33 4.66 7.48
CA PHE A 223 13.60 3.27 7.11
C PHE A 223 15.06 2.83 7.28
N PHE A 224 15.78 3.36 8.27
CA PHE A 224 17.05 2.78 8.68
C PHE A 224 17.34 2.89 10.18
N ASP A 225 18.10 1.93 10.69
CA ASP A 225 18.62 1.98 12.06
C ASP A 225 19.98 1.28 12.21
N LEU A 226 20.68 1.56 13.31
CA LEU A 226 21.94 0.93 13.63
C LEU A 226 21.78 -0.12 14.72
N THR A 227 22.40 -1.27 14.50
CA THR A 227 22.61 -2.26 15.57
C THR A 227 23.26 -1.63 16.81
N PRO A 228 22.93 -2.05 18.04
CA PRO A 228 23.45 -1.44 19.27
C PRO A 228 24.98 -1.45 19.42
N ASN A 229 25.66 -2.35 18.71
CA ASN A 229 27.13 -2.39 18.67
C ASN A 229 27.74 -1.42 17.62
N GLY A 230 26.90 -0.75 16.82
CA GLY A 230 27.28 0.18 15.75
C GLY A 230 27.94 -0.47 14.53
N ALA A 231 27.89 -1.80 14.40
CA ALA A 231 28.62 -2.53 13.35
C ALA A 231 27.84 -2.65 12.04
N THR A 232 26.52 -2.70 12.12
CA THR A 232 25.61 -2.95 11.00
C THR A 232 24.50 -1.90 10.96
N VAL A 233 24.22 -1.41 9.76
CA VAL A 233 23.01 -0.64 9.42
C VAL A 233 21.98 -1.61 8.86
N ILE A 234 20.73 -1.48 9.33
CA ILE A 234 19.55 -2.16 8.83
C ILE A 234 18.71 -1.13 8.10
N TYR A 235 18.18 -1.45 6.92
CA TYR A 235 17.34 -0.52 6.17
C TYR A 235 16.33 -1.23 5.25
N ALA A 236 15.27 -0.52 4.85
CA ALA A 236 14.26 -0.99 3.90
C ALA A 236 14.01 0.09 2.82
N PRO A 237 14.32 -0.15 1.54
CA PRO A 237 14.03 0.81 0.48
C PRO A 237 12.57 0.72 0.00
N ASP A 238 11.94 1.85 -0.32
CA ASP A 238 10.58 1.91 -0.88
C ASP A 238 10.54 1.39 -2.33
N ASN A 239 11.66 1.49 -3.07
CA ASN A 239 11.76 0.98 -4.44
C ASN A 239 13.07 0.20 -4.68
N PRO A 240 13.10 -1.12 -4.47
CA PRO A 240 14.30 -1.94 -4.71
C PRO A 240 14.55 -2.11 -6.22
N VAL A 241 15.52 -1.36 -6.77
CA VAL A 241 15.93 -1.44 -8.19
C VAL A 241 16.78 -2.69 -8.44
N VAL A 242 16.17 -3.88 -8.48
CA VAL A 242 16.86 -5.05 -9.07
C VAL A 242 15.91 -5.89 -9.96
N ASN A 243 16.08 -5.68 -11.27
CA ASN A 243 15.50 -6.35 -12.44
C ASN A 243 14.06 -5.99 -12.85
N ALA A 244 14.02 -5.06 -13.82
CA ALA A 244 12.91 -4.71 -14.68
C ALA A 244 12.47 -5.89 -15.56
N SER A 245 11.35 -6.53 -15.25
CA SER A 245 10.41 -7.13 -16.23
C SER A 245 9.14 -7.74 -15.60
N SER A 246 9.04 -7.88 -14.27
CA SER A 246 7.78 -8.26 -13.63
C SER A 246 7.26 -7.14 -12.72
N ARG A 247 5.98 -6.80 -12.88
CA ARG A 247 5.21 -6.05 -11.87
C ARG A 247 5.11 -6.85 -10.55
N ASP A 248 5.48 -8.13 -10.55
CA ASP A 248 5.53 -9.05 -9.41
C ASP A 248 6.73 -8.87 -8.44
N ASN A 249 7.54 -7.80 -8.56
CA ASN A 249 8.78 -7.62 -7.80
C ASN A 249 8.82 -6.30 -6.99
N ILE A 250 7.64 -5.83 -6.55
CA ILE A 250 7.45 -4.63 -5.70
C ILE A 250 7.47 -5.01 -4.20
N ARG A 251 7.88 -6.23 -3.85
CA ARG A 251 7.95 -6.65 -2.43
C ARG A 251 8.94 -5.77 -1.66
N PRO A 252 8.58 -5.25 -0.48
CA PRO A 252 9.49 -4.57 0.43
C PRO A 252 10.60 -5.53 0.77
N LYS A 253 11.82 -5.01 0.72
CA LYS A 253 13.00 -5.79 1.05
C LYS A 253 13.63 -5.18 2.28
N LEU A 254 14.05 -6.04 3.18
CA LEU A 254 14.87 -5.64 4.31
C LEU A 254 16.31 -5.99 4.00
N PHE A 255 17.21 -5.05 4.24
CA PHE A 255 18.63 -5.22 3.98
C PHE A 255 19.48 -4.90 5.21
N THR A 256 20.67 -5.48 5.21
CA THR A 256 21.76 -5.11 6.11
C THR A 256 22.98 -4.69 5.33
N VAL A 257 23.71 -3.71 5.83
CA VAL A 257 25.00 -3.28 5.28
C VAL A 257 25.97 -2.99 6.42
N PRO A 258 27.27 -3.29 6.29
CA PRO A 258 28.24 -2.85 7.30
C PRO A 258 28.12 -1.33 7.51
N ALA A 259 28.14 -0.87 8.76
CA ALA A 259 28.05 0.55 9.07
C ALA A 259 29.24 1.35 8.47
N ALA A 260 30.35 0.65 8.18
CA ALA A 260 31.48 1.18 7.43
C ALA A 260 31.25 1.31 5.90
N GLY A 261 30.04 1.01 5.41
CA GLY A 261 29.71 0.88 3.99
C GLY A 261 30.18 -0.46 3.42
N GLY A 262 29.56 -0.91 2.33
CA GLY A 262 29.92 -2.19 1.72
C GLY A 262 28.85 -2.75 0.80
N VAL A 263 28.75 -4.08 0.78
CA VAL A 263 27.73 -4.79 0.03
C VAL A 263 26.51 -4.98 0.92
N SER A 264 25.35 -4.56 0.42
CA SER A 264 24.06 -4.81 1.06
C SER A 264 23.66 -6.27 0.90
N VAL A 265 23.14 -6.85 1.98
CA VAL A 265 22.71 -8.24 2.06
C VAL A 265 21.23 -8.24 2.44
N GLU A 266 20.41 -8.82 1.58
CA GLU A 266 18.98 -9.01 1.84
C GLU A 266 18.80 -9.94 3.05
N VAL A 267 17.92 -9.54 3.97
CA VAL A 267 17.46 -10.38 5.08
C VAL A 267 16.30 -11.23 4.55
N PRO A 268 16.45 -12.55 4.43
CA PRO A 268 15.43 -13.38 3.80
C PRO A 268 14.13 -13.38 4.62
N ILE A 269 13.05 -12.83 4.05
CA ILE A 269 11.71 -12.88 4.64
C ILE A 269 10.94 -14.01 3.97
N THR A 270 10.33 -14.90 4.75
CA THR A 270 9.44 -15.93 4.20
C THR A 270 8.20 -15.22 3.66
N ALA A 271 7.92 -15.32 2.36
CA ALA A 271 6.76 -14.62 1.80
C ALA A 271 5.44 -15.21 2.33
N PRO A 272 4.45 -14.35 2.67
CA PRO A 272 3.08 -14.80 2.87
C PRO A 272 2.45 -15.17 1.52
N GLY A 273 1.18 -15.62 1.53
CA GLY A 273 0.43 -15.95 0.31
C GLY A 273 0.05 -14.73 -0.55
N HIS A 274 0.41 -13.52 -0.10
CA HIS A 274 0.12 -12.22 -0.68
C HIS A 274 1.37 -11.32 -0.68
N ASP A 275 1.30 -10.18 -1.35
CA ASP A 275 2.32 -9.13 -1.23
C ASP A 275 2.02 -8.25 -0.01
N PHE A 276 3.06 -7.77 0.67
CA PHE A 276 2.95 -7.01 1.92
C PHE A 276 3.84 -5.76 1.84
N THR A 277 3.63 -4.75 2.69
CA THR A 277 4.36 -3.48 2.81
C THR A 277 5.09 -3.40 4.17
N ILE A 278 6.26 -2.74 4.22
CA ILE A 278 6.88 -2.31 5.48
C ILE A 278 6.67 -0.80 5.56
N THR A 279 6.05 -0.32 6.63
CA THR A 279 5.62 1.08 6.75
C THR A 279 6.21 1.76 7.98
N ASN A 280 6.17 3.10 7.97
CA ASN A 280 6.38 4.02 9.10
C ASN A 280 7.77 4.02 9.75
N HIS A 281 8.23 2.90 10.31
CA HIS A 281 9.41 2.84 11.17
C HIS A 281 9.98 1.43 11.25
N LEU A 282 11.32 1.33 11.27
CA LEU A 282 12.05 0.14 11.71
C LEU A 282 13.06 0.48 12.81
N ALA A 283 13.30 -0.48 13.70
CA ALA A 283 14.26 -0.36 14.79
C ALA A 283 15.15 -1.61 14.88
N ALA A 284 16.44 -1.41 15.15
CA ALA A 284 17.32 -2.51 15.46
C ALA A 284 16.92 -3.14 16.80
N GLY A 285 16.83 -4.47 16.82
CA GLY A 285 16.69 -5.23 18.05
C GLY A 285 17.85 -4.91 19.00
N PRO A 286 17.59 -4.71 20.31
CA PRO A 286 18.64 -4.45 21.30
C PRO A 286 19.58 -5.65 21.50
N ASP A 287 19.17 -6.84 21.06
CA ASP A 287 20.02 -8.02 20.94
C ASP A 287 21.11 -7.87 19.85
N GLY A 288 20.95 -6.90 18.94
CA GLY A 288 21.77 -6.67 17.76
C GLY A 288 21.62 -7.75 16.69
N GLN A 289 20.62 -8.61 16.80
CA GLN A 289 20.42 -9.81 15.98
C GLN A 289 19.04 -9.88 15.35
N SER A 290 18.14 -8.96 15.69
CA SER A 290 16.81 -8.83 15.09
C SER A 290 16.56 -7.41 14.60
N VAL A 291 15.51 -7.25 13.80
CA VAL A 291 14.88 -5.98 13.47
C VAL A 291 13.43 -6.02 13.96
N LEU A 292 12.89 -4.88 14.35
CA LEU A 292 11.47 -4.67 14.57
C LEU A 292 10.95 -3.70 13.52
N PHE A 293 9.76 -3.94 12.97
CA PHE A 293 9.16 -3.12 11.92
C PHE A 293 7.63 -3.25 11.92
N ILE A 294 6.94 -2.27 11.35
CA ILE A 294 5.50 -2.32 11.11
C ILE A 294 5.27 -2.82 9.67
N ALA A 295 4.34 -3.76 9.49
CA ALA A 295 3.98 -4.31 8.18
C ALA A 295 2.59 -4.94 8.17
N ASP A 296 2.00 -5.14 7.00
CA ASP A 296 0.78 -5.93 6.73
C ASP A 296 1.10 -7.41 6.39
N TYR A 297 2.14 -7.95 7.03
CA TYR A 297 2.75 -9.25 6.69
C TYR A 297 1.80 -10.45 6.84
N LEU A 298 0.91 -10.46 7.84
CA LEU A 298 0.00 -11.60 8.07
C LEU A 298 -1.32 -11.47 7.31
N GLU A 299 -1.78 -10.25 7.05
CA GLU A 299 -3.08 -9.93 6.47
C GLU A 299 -2.94 -8.59 5.74
N VAL A 300 -3.32 -8.56 4.47
CA VAL A 300 -3.29 -7.35 3.62
C VAL A 300 -4.06 -6.23 4.34
N GLY A 301 -3.44 -5.06 4.48
CA GLY A 301 -4.06 -3.86 5.03
C GLY A 301 -4.14 -3.77 6.53
N LYS A 302 -3.42 -4.66 7.21
CA LYS A 302 -3.38 -4.69 8.67
C LYS A 302 -1.97 -4.46 9.17
N GLN A 303 -1.66 -3.22 9.50
CA GLN A 303 -0.33 -2.84 9.96
C GLN A 303 -0.09 -3.38 11.37
N GLU A 304 0.74 -4.40 11.47
CA GLU A 304 1.10 -5.05 12.72
C GLU A 304 2.60 -4.89 13.00
N LEU A 305 2.97 -4.94 14.27
CA LEU A 305 4.37 -4.85 14.71
C LEU A 305 4.99 -6.24 14.68
N PHE A 306 6.08 -6.40 13.93
CA PHE A 306 6.82 -7.65 13.81
C PHE A 306 8.24 -7.54 14.34
N SER A 307 8.81 -8.70 14.70
CA SER A 307 10.24 -8.90 14.88
C SER A 307 10.74 -9.99 13.92
N LEU A 308 11.90 -9.77 13.31
CA LEU A 308 12.54 -10.73 12.42
C LEU A 308 14.04 -10.86 12.76
N PRO A 309 14.58 -12.08 12.91
CA PRO A 309 16.03 -12.29 13.00
C PRO A 309 16.74 -11.77 11.74
N LEU A 310 17.90 -11.12 11.90
CA LEU A 310 18.71 -10.65 10.77
C LEU A 310 19.28 -11.80 9.91
N THR A 311 19.16 -13.05 10.36
CA THR A 311 19.45 -14.25 9.56
C THR A 311 18.29 -14.64 8.62
N GLY A 312 17.15 -13.97 8.72
CA GLY A 312 15.91 -14.27 8.00
C GLY A 312 15.00 -15.27 8.71
N GLY A 313 13.85 -15.55 8.10
CA GLY A 313 12.85 -16.49 8.60
C GLY A 313 11.41 -15.99 8.44
N VAL A 314 10.53 -16.42 9.35
CA VAL A 314 9.14 -15.97 9.45
C VAL A 314 9.09 -14.85 10.50
N PRO A 315 8.64 -13.63 10.14
CA PRO A 315 8.35 -12.57 11.10
C PRO A 315 7.45 -13.03 12.24
N VAL A 316 7.80 -12.64 13.47
CA VAL A 316 7.03 -12.94 14.69
C VAL A 316 6.27 -11.69 15.09
N ARG A 317 4.93 -11.77 15.10
CA ARG A 317 4.08 -10.66 15.55
C ARG A 317 4.32 -10.36 17.03
N LEU A 318 4.56 -9.09 17.35
CA LEU A 318 4.79 -8.60 18.70
C LEU A 318 3.52 -8.01 19.32
N ASN A 319 2.66 -7.28 18.61
CA ASN A 319 1.39 -6.82 19.19
C ASN A 319 0.43 -8.00 19.45
N ASP A 320 -0.60 -7.77 20.27
CA ASP A 320 -1.73 -8.71 20.36
C ASP A 320 -2.56 -8.67 19.07
N PRO A 321 -3.36 -9.71 18.76
CA PRO A 321 -4.22 -9.69 17.60
C PRO A 321 -5.08 -8.43 17.60
N LEU A 322 -4.93 -7.60 16.56
CA LEU A 322 -5.75 -6.39 16.43
C LEU A 322 -7.12 -6.78 15.88
N PRO A 323 -8.18 -6.01 16.21
CA PRO A 323 -9.39 -6.05 15.41
C PRO A 323 -9.07 -5.72 13.95
N PHE A 324 -9.98 -6.06 13.06
CA PHE A 324 -9.70 -6.06 11.62
C PHE A 324 -9.31 -4.68 11.04
N ALA A 325 -9.81 -3.60 11.63
CA ALA A 325 -9.46 -2.22 11.26
C ALA A 325 -8.44 -1.56 12.22
N GLY A 326 -7.84 -2.34 13.12
CA GLY A 326 -6.87 -1.84 14.09
C GLY A 326 -5.45 -1.95 13.54
N ASP A 327 -4.75 -0.82 13.48
CA ASP A 327 -3.36 -0.75 13.03
C ASP A 327 -2.41 -0.35 14.15
N VAL A 328 -1.16 -0.81 14.07
CA VAL A 328 -0.01 -0.23 14.78
C VAL A 328 0.52 0.93 13.96
N THR A 329 0.54 2.13 14.54
CA THR A 329 0.99 3.35 13.84
C THR A 329 2.38 3.80 14.27
N SER A 330 2.81 3.45 15.49
CA SER A 330 4.10 3.84 16.03
C SER A 330 4.56 2.88 17.13
N PHE A 331 5.87 2.75 17.33
CA PHE A 331 6.43 1.96 18.42
C PHE A 331 7.80 2.48 18.88
N ALA A 332 8.14 2.17 20.14
CA ALA A 332 9.44 2.39 20.73
C ALA A 332 9.89 1.15 21.51
N VAL A 333 11.18 0.83 21.45
CA VAL A 333 11.76 -0.30 22.19
C VAL A 333 12.34 0.21 23.52
N SER A 334 12.14 -0.53 24.61
CA SER A 334 12.70 -0.17 25.92
C SER A 334 14.24 -0.18 25.89
N PRO A 335 14.92 0.65 26.71
CA PRO A 335 16.39 0.71 26.70
C PRO A 335 17.10 -0.60 27.05
N ASP A 336 16.45 -1.45 27.85
CA ASP A 336 16.93 -2.80 28.18
C ASP A 336 16.62 -3.85 27.10
N GLY A 337 15.79 -3.48 26.11
CA GLY A 337 15.35 -4.31 25.02
C GLY A 337 14.47 -5.48 25.39
N LEU A 338 13.86 -5.45 26.57
CA LEU A 338 13.00 -6.52 27.04
C LEU A 338 11.53 -6.27 26.69
N SER A 339 11.16 -5.05 26.32
CA SER A 339 9.79 -4.64 26.10
C SER A 339 9.65 -3.64 24.95
N VAL A 340 8.42 -3.51 24.46
CA VAL A 340 8.04 -2.54 23.43
C VAL A 340 6.82 -1.76 23.90
N ALA A 341 6.81 -0.45 23.70
CA ALA A 341 5.61 0.36 23.76
C ALA A 341 5.15 0.65 22.34
N TYR A 342 3.87 0.49 22.06
CA TYR A 342 3.33 0.70 20.71
C TYR A 342 1.96 1.38 20.77
N ALA A 343 1.71 2.23 19.79
CA ALA A 343 0.45 2.90 19.57
C ALA A 343 -0.36 2.08 18.58
N ALA A 344 -1.58 1.68 18.94
CA ALA A 344 -2.44 0.90 18.06
C ALA A 344 -3.94 1.14 18.27
N GLY A 345 -4.71 0.96 17.19
CA GLY A 345 -6.17 0.80 17.20
C GLY A 345 -6.61 -0.57 17.74
N GLN A 346 -5.90 -1.11 18.75
CA GLN A 346 -6.14 -2.47 19.26
C GLN A 346 -7.51 -2.60 19.96
N ASN A 347 -8.12 -1.47 20.32
CA ASN A 347 -9.18 -1.44 21.31
C ASN A 347 -10.54 -0.95 20.87
N THR A 348 -10.53 0.21 20.26
CA THR A 348 -11.53 0.66 19.31
C THR A 348 -10.67 1.07 18.14
N SER A 349 -10.85 0.47 16.98
CA SER A 349 -9.95 0.73 15.85
C SER A 349 -9.93 2.23 15.48
N ALA A 350 -10.95 2.99 15.91
CA ALA A 350 -11.08 4.43 15.75
C ALA A 350 -10.09 5.29 16.54
N THR A 351 -9.47 4.71 17.57
CA THR A 351 -8.64 5.44 18.52
C THR A 351 -7.32 4.71 18.72
N THR A 352 -6.22 5.36 18.36
CA THR A 352 -4.89 4.84 18.64
C THR A 352 -4.58 4.95 20.12
N GLU A 353 -4.40 3.82 20.79
CA GLU A 353 -4.09 3.73 22.20
C GLU A 353 -2.67 3.27 22.45
N LEU A 354 -2.10 3.59 23.62
CA LEU A 354 -0.74 3.21 23.96
C LEU A 354 -0.72 1.90 24.75
N PHE A 355 0.03 0.92 24.26
CA PHE A 355 0.26 -0.38 24.86
C PHE A 355 1.72 -0.58 25.23
N TYR A 356 1.95 -1.48 26.18
CA TYR A 356 3.25 -1.96 26.62
C TYR A 356 3.25 -3.48 26.62
N LYS A 357 4.29 -4.10 26.08
CA LYS A 357 4.41 -5.57 26.01
C LYS A 357 5.85 -6.06 26.16
N PRO A 358 6.10 -7.12 26.94
CA PRO A 358 7.39 -7.82 26.92
C PRO A 358 7.66 -8.49 25.56
N ILE A 359 8.83 -8.26 24.98
CA ILE A 359 9.25 -8.84 23.68
C ILE A 359 9.40 -10.37 23.78
N ALA A 360 9.76 -10.89 24.95
CA ALA A 360 9.84 -12.34 25.18
C ALA A 360 8.46 -13.05 25.17
N GLY A 361 7.36 -12.30 25.07
CA GLY A 361 5.98 -12.79 25.05
C GLY A 361 5.21 -12.50 26.34
N GLY A 362 3.88 -12.68 26.27
CA GLY A 362 2.91 -12.28 27.30
C GLY A 362 1.78 -11.45 26.68
N PRO A 363 0.71 -11.13 27.43
CA PRO A 363 -0.32 -10.20 26.94
C PRO A 363 0.21 -8.76 26.94
N SER A 364 -0.29 -7.94 26.02
CA SER A 364 -0.07 -6.50 26.09
C SER A 364 -0.87 -5.87 27.23
N VAL A 365 -0.32 -4.80 27.80
CA VAL A 365 -0.96 -3.99 28.82
C VAL A 365 -1.20 -2.60 28.24
N ARG A 366 -2.45 -2.16 28.23
CA ARG A 366 -2.81 -0.79 27.89
C ARG A 366 -2.32 0.18 28.97
N ILE A 367 -1.55 1.18 28.56
CA ILE A 367 -0.94 2.19 29.46
C ILE A 367 -1.46 3.61 29.19
N SER A 368 -2.18 3.87 28.09
CA SER A 368 -2.97 5.10 27.92
C SER A 368 -4.21 5.15 28.85
N GLU A 369 -4.87 6.31 28.94
CA GLU A 369 -6.17 6.46 29.62
C GLU A 369 -7.32 5.97 28.76
N PRO A 370 -8.40 5.35 29.31
CA PRO A 370 -9.64 5.16 28.55
C PRO A 370 -10.06 6.51 27.97
N PRO A 371 -10.41 6.60 26.68
CA PRO A 371 -11.01 7.82 26.17
C PRO A 371 -12.14 8.19 27.13
N PRO A 372 -12.32 9.49 27.48
CA PRO A 372 -13.52 9.90 28.17
C PRO A 372 -14.69 9.30 27.39
N SER A 373 -15.52 8.51 28.07
CA SER A 373 -16.79 8.05 27.51
C SER A 373 -17.39 9.26 26.79
N ASN A 374 -17.59 9.13 25.47
CA ASN A 374 -18.21 10.11 24.58
C ASN A 374 -17.28 11.06 23.76
N SER A 375 -15.97 10.80 23.58
CA SER A 375 -15.16 11.65 22.66
C SER A 375 -14.68 11.01 21.36
N GLY A 376 -14.74 9.69 21.19
CA GLY A 376 -14.44 9.00 19.92
C GLY A 376 -13.06 9.29 19.29
N GLN A 377 -12.14 9.93 20.01
CA GLN A 377 -10.97 10.53 19.38
C GLN A 377 -9.82 10.66 20.41
N PHE A 378 -9.37 9.53 20.95
CA PHE A 378 -8.06 9.46 21.60
C PHE A 378 -7.07 8.97 20.54
N ASP A 379 -6.14 9.83 20.15
CA ASP A 379 -5.10 9.47 19.20
C ASP A 379 -3.73 9.77 19.82
N VAL A 380 -2.88 8.74 19.92
CA VAL A 380 -1.43 8.90 20.10
C VAL A 380 -0.86 9.35 18.76
N ASN A 381 -1.27 10.55 18.34
CA ASN A 381 -0.98 11.33 17.13
C ASN A 381 -0.23 10.63 15.97
N THR A 382 -0.88 10.50 14.80
CA THR A 382 -0.18 10.36 13.49
C THR A 382 -0.81 11.10 12.28
N SER A 383 -1.71 12.08 12.45
CA SER A 383 -2.29 12.77 11.28
C SER A 383 -2.61 14.24 11.54
N LEU A 384 -1.81 15.12 10.94
CA LEU A 384 -2.14 16.54 10.75
C LEU A 384 -3.17 16.69 9.61
N GLY A 385 -4.34 16.06 9.75
CA GLY A 385 -5.43 16.15 8.77
C GLY A 385 -5.12 15.47 7.43
N GLU A 386 -6.20 15.06 6.77
CA GLU A 386 -6.16 14.47 5.43
C GLU A 386 -5.46 15.41 4.44
N GLY A 387 -4.29 15.00 3.94
CA GLY A 387 -3.59 15.67 2.84
C GLY A 387 -2.07 15.72 2.93
N ASP A 388 -1.47 15.45 4.09
CA ASP A 388 -0.01 15.49 4.24
C ASP A 388 0.53 14.12 4.72
N GLN A 389 0.89 13.26 3.77
CA GLN A 389 1.51 11.95 4.04
C GLN A 389 2.96 12.05 4.60
N SER A 390 3.33 13.20 5.17
CA SER A 390 4.72 13.55 5.53
C SER A 390 5.10 13.31 6.99
N VAL A 391 4.21 12.81 7.86
CA VAL A 391 4.44 12.80 9.32
C VAL A 391 4.49 11.38 9.90
N TYR A 392 5.45 10.58 9.47
CA TYR A 392 5.64 9.20 9.97
C TYR A 392 7.08 9.00 10.48
N GLU A 393 7.35 9.45 11.71
CA GLU A 393 8.73 9.73 12.14
C GLU A 393 9.11 9.12 13.51
N GLY A 394 8.45 8.07 14.01
CA GLY A 394 8.90 7.22 15.13
C GLY A 394 9.21 7.89 16.49
N GLY A 395 9.07 9.22 16.60
CA GLY A 395 9.44 10.04 17.76
C GLY A 395 8.28 10.44 18.63
N GLN A 396 7.08 9.89 18.42
CA GLN A 396 5.91 10.21 19.26
C GLN A 396 5.92 9.46 20.59
N ILE A 397 6.70 8.38 20.72
CA ILE A 397 6.81 7.53 21.92
C ILE A 397 8.28 7.40 22.31
N VAL A 398 8.61 7.72 23.56
CA VAL A 398 9.99 7.64 24.07
C VAL A 398 10.01 7.06 25.48
N PHE A 399 10.85 6.05 25.70
CA PHE A 399 11.16 5.57 27.04
C PHE A 399 12.10 6.50 27.78
N ASP A 400 11.94 6.63 29.09
CA ASP A 400 13.00 7.18 29.93
C ASP A 400 14.22 6.25 29.97
N PRO A 401 15.43 6.76 30.29
CA PRO A 401 16.65 5.96 30.15
C PRO A 401 16.72 4.68 31.00
N ASP A 402 15.95 4.59 32.08
CA ASP A 402 15.85 3.39 32.91
C ASP A 402 14.69 2.47 32.52
N GLY A 403 13.86 2.88 31.56
CA GLY A 403 12.72 2.14 31.04
C GLY A 403 11.52 2.08 31.99
N SER A 404 11.55 2.80 33.12
CA SER A 404 10.44 2.83 34.08
C SER A 404 9.24 3.61 33.58
N ARG A 405 9.43 4.56 32.65
CA ARG A 405 8.37 5.45 32.15
C ARG A 405 8.37 5.55 30.63
N VAL A 406 7.17 5.79 30.09
CA VAL A 406 6.96 6.14 28.68
C VAL A 406 6.41 7.56 28.61
N PHE A 407 7.06 8.39 27.81
CA PHE A 407 6.57 9.69 27.37
C PHE A 407 5.94 9.55 25.99
N TYR A 408 4.79 10.18 25.79
CA TYR A 408 4.11 10.11 24.51
C TYR A 408 3.32 11.38 24.20
N LEU A 409 3.12 11.62 22.91
CA LEU A 409 2.24 12.66 22.39
C LEU A 409 0.83 12.09 22.18
N GLY A 410 -0.21 12.82 22.57
CA GLY A 410 -1.59 12.40 22.28
C GLY A 410 -2.64 13.47 22.47
N ALA A 411 -3.83 13.26 21.90
CA ALA A 411 -4.97 14.16 22.03
C ALA A 411 -5.99 13.61 23.03
N MET A 412 -5.98 14.10 24.28
CA MET A 412 -6.81 13.53 25.37
C MET A 412 -8.03 14.34 25.78
N THR A 413 -8.02 15.66 25.61
CA THR A 413 -9.01 16.54 26.28
C THR A 413 -9.70 17.53 25.35
N THR A 414 -9.18 17.72 24.14
CA THR A 414 -9.76 18.62 23.12
C THR A 414 -9.36 18.07 21.75
N PRO A 415 -10.32 17.83 20.83
CA PRO A 415 -10.04 17.46 19.45
C PRO A 415 -9.00 18.40 18.80
N GLY A 416 -8.03 17.83 18.08
CA GLY A 416 -6.97 18.59 17.40
C GLY A 416 -5.98 19.29 18.34
N VAL A 417 -5.86 18.83 19.60
CA VAL A 417 -4.86 19.35 20.54
C VAL A 417 -3.98 18.21 21.02
N VAL A 418 -2.75 18.16 20.49
CA VAL A 418 -1.73 17.20 20.89
C VAL A 418 -0.95 17.72 22.11
N ASP A 419 -0.98 16.96 23.21
CA ASP A 419 -0.27 17.25 24.44
C ASP A 419 0.79 16.18 24.74
N LEU A 420 1.74 16.51 25.62
CA LEU A 420 2.74 15.59 26.13
C LEU A 420 2.29 14.93 27.44
N PHE A 421 2.36 13.61 27.48
CA PHE A 421 2.01 12.77 28.62
C PHE A 421 3.18 11.91 29.10
N ALA A 422 3.10 11.46 30.34
CA ALA A 422 3.94 10.41 30.89
C ALA A 422 3.12 9.35 31.61
N VAL A 423 3.56 8.10 31.51
CA VAL A 423 2.99 6.97 32.24
C VAL A 423 4.09 6.04 32.76
N ASP A 424 3.88 5.46 33.94
CA ASP A 424 4.74 4.43 34.51
C ASP A 424 4.45 3.08 33.85
N THR A 425 5.49 2.37 33.43
CA THR A 425 5.40 1.08 32.73
C THR A 425 4.93 -0.08 33.62
N THR A 426 4.98 0.10 34.94
CA THR A 426 4.60 -0.91 35.94
C THR A 426 3.20 -0.69 36.52
N GLU A 427 2.63 0.51 36.33
CA GLU A 427 1.30 0.86 36.81
C GLU A 427 0.30 0.86 35.65
N LYS A 428 -0.42 -0.26 35.48
CA LYS A 428 -1.80 -0.38 34.98
C LYS A 428 -2.09 -1.84 34.67
N ALA A 429 -3.33 -2.25 34.90
CA ALA A 429 -3.88 -3.51 34.41
C ALA A 429 -5.37 -3.29 34.14
N GLY A 430 -5.87 -3.85 33.04
CA GLY A 430 -7.29 -4.17 32.92
C GLY A 430 -8.18 -3.18 32.17
N LEU A 431 -7.85 -2.88 30.92
CA LEU A 431 -8.87 -2.72 29.88
C LEU A 431 -8.35 -3.46 28.65
N VAL A 432 -8.74 -4.73 28.55
CA VAL A 432 -8.77 -5.44 27.28
C VAL A 432 -10.10 -5.03 26.65
N PRO A 433 -10.12 -4.42 25.47
CA PRO A 433 -11.34 -4.27 24.70
C PRO A 433 -11.77 -5.64 24.31
N SER A 434 -13.03 -5.84 24.54
CA SER A 434 -13.68 -6.96 23.92
C SER A 434 -14.23 -6.45 22.63
N VAL A 435 -14.00 -7.23 21.58
CA VAL A 435 -14.99 -7.35 20.53
C VAL A 435 -16.37 -7.53 21.18
N TYR A 436 -17.33 -6.67 20.85
CA TYR A 436 -18.70 -6.83 21.30
C TYR A 436 -19.32 -7.96 20.49
N THR A 437 -19.62 -9.07 21.15
CA THR A 437 -20.24 -10.23 20.51
C THR A 437 -21.75 -10.11 20.60
N TYR A 438 -22.43 -10.38 19.49
CA TYR A 438 -23.88 -10.46 19.45
C TYR A 438 -24.37 -11.62 20.32
N THR A 439 -25.18 -11.31 21.33
CA THR A 439 -25.81 -12.26 22.27
C THR A 439 -27.33 -12.11 22.32
N GLY A 440 -27.87 -11.26 21.44
CA GLY A 440 -29.31 -11.05 21.28
C GLY A 440 -30.08 -12.29 20.81
N PRO A 441 -31.42 -12.22 20.78
CA PRO A 441 -32.25 -13.29 20.23
C PRO A 441 -31.98 -13.48 18.73
N ALA A 442 -32.31 -14.66 18.19
CA ALA A 442 -32.24 -14.87 16.75
C ALA A 442 -33.13 -13.88 15.99
N ALA A 443 -32.57 -13.26 14.94
CA ALA A 443 -33.16 -12.14 14.21
C ALA A 443 -33.55 -10.96 15.13
N GLY A 444 -32.79 -10.75 16.20
CA GLY A 444 -32.90 -9.54 17.00
C GLY A 444 -32.26 -8.35 16.27
N ASP A 445 -32.62 -7.16 16.75
CA ASP A 445 -32.21 -5.91 16.15
C ASP A 445 -30.71 -5.63 16.36
N PHE A 446 -30.01 -5.31 15.28
CA PHE A 446 -28.61 -4.90 15.25
C PHE A 446 -28.38 -3.64 16.08
N PHE A 447 -29.31 -2.68 16.04
CA PHE A 447 -29.19 -1.39 16.75
C PHE A 447 -29.65 -1.42 18.21
N ASP A 448 -30.10 -2.57 18.72
CA ASP A 448 -30.37 -2.74 20.15
C ASP A 448 -29.07 -3.12 20.86
N GLU A 449 -28.41 -2.13 21.46
CA GLU A 449 -27.14 -2.26 22.19
C GLU A 449 -27.17 -3.29 23.32
N SER A 450 -28.34 -3.64 23.83
CA SER A 450 -28.47 -4.69 24.83
C SER A 450 -28.24 -6.10 24.25
N ASN A 451 -28.23 -6.24 22.93
CA ASN A 451 -27.89 -7.47 22.21
C ASN A 451 -26.37 -7.64 22.01
N TRP A 452 -25.55 -6.69 22.42
CA TRP A 452 -24.10 -6.71 22.23
C TRP A 452 -23.39 -6.75 23.58
N THR A 453 -22.52 -7.73 23.79
CA THR A 453 -21.80 -7.87 25.06
C THR A 453 -20.31 -8.04 24.86
N ASP A 454 -19.55 -7.43 25.75
CA ASP A 454 -18.11 -7.59 25.84
C ASP A 454 -17.74 -8.97 26.44
N ALA A 455 -16.44 -9.28 26.55
CA ALA A 455 -15.92 -10.55 27.04
C ALA A 455 -16.20 -10.75 28.54
N ASP A 456 -16.48 -9.67 29.28
CA ASP A 456 -16.88 -9.68 30.68
C ASP A 456 -18.42 -9.77 30.84
N GLY A 457 -19.16 -9.77 29.73
CA GLY A 457 -20.62 -9.84 29.67
C GLY A 457 -21.33 -8.52 29.93
N ALA A 458 -20.62 -7.38 29.88
CA ALA A 458 -21.23 -6.06 29.97
C ALA A 458 -21.80 -5.65 28.60
N PRO A 459 -22.97 -4.98 28.57
CA PRO A 459 -23.56 -4.52 27.32
C PRO A 459 -22.73 -3.41 26.65
N ALA A 460 -22.95 -3.22 25.34
CA ALA A 460 -22.40 -2.06 24.65
C ALA A 460 -22.87 -0.74 25.31
N PRO A 461 -22.04 0.32 25.30
CA PRO A 461 -22.42 1.60 25.89
C PRO A 461 -23.62 2.21 25.16
N SER A 462 -24.44 2.94 25.89
CA SER A 462 -25.64 3.56 25.31
C SER A 462 -25.28 4.59 24.24
N ASP A 463 -26.05 4.61 23.16
CA ASP A 463 -25.95 5.55 22.03
C ASP A 463 -24.64 5.45 21.20
N THR A 464 -24.05 4.26 21.12
CA THR A 464 -22.83 3.94 20.34
C THR A 464 -23.04 3.01 19.15
N ILE A 465 -24.16 2.28 19.07
CA ILE A 465 -24.54 1.44 17.92
C ILE A 465 -25.92 1.89 17.43
N ASN A 466 -25.94 2.93 16.58
CA ASN A 466 -27.16 3.61 16.15
C ASN A 466 -27.28 3.68 14.62
N ALA A 467 -28.51 3.65 14.13
CA ALA A 467 -28.79 3.83 12.71
C ALA A 467 -28.36 5.23 12.21
N GLY A 468 -27.63 5.27 11.08
CA GLY A 468 -27.16 6.50 10.43
C GLY A 468 -26.15 7.31 11.23
N SER A 469 -25.48 6.68 12.21
CA SER A 469 -24.35 7.26 12.92
C SER A 469 -23.18 6.29 12.87
N ALA A 470 -22.00 6.80 12.52
CA ALA A 470 -20.77 6.03 12.49
C ALA A 470 -20.54 5.22 13.77
N ILE A 471 -20.38 3.92 13.59
CA ILE A 471 -20.06 2.92 14.62
C ILE A 471 -18.54 2.79 14.70
N TYR A 472 -18.00 2.94 15.90
CA TYR A 472 -16.55 2.93 16.17
C TYR A 472 -16.11 1.70 16.99
N HIS A 473 -16.95 0.65 17.00
CA HIS A 473 -16.74 -0.57 17.77
C HIS A 473 -16.43 -1.75 16.86
N SER A 474 -15.63 -2.68 17.38
CA SER A 474 -15.47 -4.02 16.79
C SER A 474 -16.62 -4.91 17.22
N LEU A 475 -17.43 -5.32 16.26
CA LEU A 475 -18.62 -6.12 16.44
C LEU A 475 -18.38 -7.52 15.87
N LEU A 476 -18.84 -8.56 16.59
CA LEU A 476 -18.76 -9.94 16.16
C LEU A 476 -20.14 -10.59 16.18
N ILE A 477 -20.54 -11.14 15.04
CA ILE A 477 -21.69 -12.02 14.92
C ILE A 477 -21.15 -13.45 14.83
N ASP A 478 -21.26 -14.21 15.92
CA ASP A 478 -20.77 -15.60 16.02
C ASP A 478 -21.92 -16.61 15.83
N GLY A 479 -22.01 -17.21 14.64
CA GLY A 479 -23.02 -18.19 14.24
C GLY A 479 -24.48 -17.74 14.38
N ALA A 480 -24.74 -16.43 14.45
CA ALA A 480 -26.05 -15.86 14.76
C ALA A 480 -26.70 -15.20 13.53
N SER A 481 -28.04 -15.14 13.53
CA SER A 481 -28.80 -14.34 12.56
C SER A 481 -29.23 -13.03 13.21
N VAL A 482 -28.91 -11.91 12.57
CA VAL A 482 -29.16 -10.55 13.03
C VAL A 482 -29.89 -9.79 11.92
N THR A 483 -30.83 -8.92 12.31
CA THR A 483 -31.55 -8.05 11.37
C THR A 483 -31.44 -6.60 11.84
N THR A 484 -31.56 -5.64 10.95
CA THR A 484 -31.79 -4.24 11.37
C THR A 484 -33.30 -3.97 11.51
N SER A 485 -33.67 -3.06 12.43
CA SER A 485 -35.02 -2.48 12.48
C SER A 485 -35.26 -1.33 11.50
N GLY A 486 -34.24 -1.00 10.70
CA GLY A 486 -34.24 0.03 9.67
C GLY A 486 -33.12 1.06 9.85
N GLY A 487 -32.74 1.72 8.76
CA GLY A 487 -31.67 2.71 8.71
C GLY A 487 -30.30 2.14 8.34
N GLU A 488 -29.37 3.06 8.10
CA GLU A 488 -28.02 2.79 7.61
C GLU A 488 -27.13 2.21 8.70
N ILE A 489 -26.37 1.16 8.36
CA ILE A 489 -25.23 0.71 9.16
C ILE A 489 -24.01 1.41 8.57
N ASP A 490 -23.45 2.34 9.33
CA ASP A 490 -22.26 3.09 8.97
C ASP A 490 -21.15 2.71 9.96
N PHE A 491 -20.08 2.09 9.49
CA PHE A 491 -18.85 1.92 10.24
C PHE A 491 -17.89 3.05 9.89
N GLY A 492 -17.67 3.95 10.85
CA GLY A 492 -16.66 4.99 10.73
C GLY A 492 -15.25 4.45 10.91
N PHE A 493 -14.25 5.34 10.79
CA PHE A 493 -12.83 5.02 10.99
C PHE A 493 -12.66 4.13 12.22
N GLY A 494 -12.25 2.90 11.99
CA GLY A 494 -12.00 1.89 13.00
C GLY A 494 -13.21 1.43 13.82
N GLY A 495 -14.39 1.46 13.25
CA GLY A 495 -15.38 0.41 13.45
C GLY A 495 -15.02 -0.86 12.69
N SER A 496 -15.50 -2.01 13.12
CA SER A 496 -15.37 -3.24 12.34
C SER A 496 -16.50 -4.22 12.59
N LEU A 497 -16.77 -5.07 11.59
CA LEU A 497 -17.73 -6.15 11.69
C LEU A 497 -17.10 -7.47 11.25
N GLU A 498 -17.13 -8.47 12.13
CA GLU A 498 -16.76 -9.85 11.82
C GLU A 498 -17.99 -10.77 11.87
N LEU A 499 -18.16 -11.58 10.81
CA LEU A 499 -19.15 -12.64 10.74
C LEU A 499 -18.45 -14.00 10.57
N THR A 500 -18.61 -14.87 11.56
CA THR A 500 -18.06 -16.23 11.56
C THR A 500 -18.96 -17.23 10.79
N PRO A 501 -18.52 -18.49 10.56
CA PRO A 501 -19.30 -19.47 9.82
C PRO A 501 -20.76 -19.63 10.30
N GLY A 502 -21.69 -19.51 9.36
CA GLY A 502 -23.14 -19.65 9.61
C GLY A 502 -23.83 -18.38 10.13
N SER A 503 -23.10 -17.29 10.33
CA SER A 503 -23.69 -15.98 10.66
C SER A 503 -24.45 -15.40 9.48
N LEU A 504 -25.53 -14.66 9.78
CA LEU A 504 -26.35 -13.96 8.79
C LEU A 504 -26.68 -12.55 9.31
N LEU A 505 -26.37 -11.52 8.52
CA LEU A 505 -26.87 -10.16 8.74
C LEU A 505 -27.83 -9.78 7.61
N THR A 506 -29.01 -9.27 7.96
CA THR A 506 -30.03 -8.83 6.99
C THR A 506 -30.42 -7.37 7.22
N LEU A 507 -30.35 -6.55 6.17
CA LEU A 507 -30.83 -5.17 6.15
C LEU A 507 -32.05 -5.09 5.21
N PRO A 508 -33.28 -5.26 5.72
CA PRO A 508 -34.46 -5.44 4.86
C PRO A 508 -34.99 -4.16 4.21
N ASP A 509 -34.60 -2.98 4.70
CA ASP A 509 -35.18 -1.69 4.30
C ASP A 509 -34.34 -0.97 3.23
N PHE A 510 -34.98 -0.53 2.14
CA PHE A 510 -34.43 0.27 1.03
C PHE A 510 -33.94 1.70 1.40
N GLY A 511 -33.86 2.02 2.69
CA GLY A 511 -33.68 3.40 3.17
C GLY A 511 -32.33 3.71 3.81
N GLY A 512 -31.44 2.73 3.94
CA GLY A 512 -30.12 2.89 4.54
C GLY A 512 -29.11 1.95 3.90
N GLN A 513 -27.89 2.45 3.71
CA GLN A 513 -26.78 1.73 3.10
C GLN A 513 -26.07 0.85 4.14
N LEU A 514 -25.25 -0.09 3.68
CA LEU A 514 -24.22 -0.72 4.50
C LEU A 514 -22.89 -0.09 4.09
N ASP A 515 -22.37 0.77 4.95
CA ASP A 515 -21.19 1.56 4.66
C ASP A 515 -20.03 1.19 5.60
N PHE A 516 -18.88 0.97 4.99
CA PHE A 516 -17.60 0.77 5.66
C PHE A 516 -16.64 1.85 5.17
N ASN A 517 -16.64 3.00 5.86
CA ASN A 517 -15.80 4.16 5.56
C ASN A 517 -14.29 3.83 5.61
N PRO A 518 -13.40 4.69 5.06
CA PRO A 518 -11.97 4.52 5.14
C PRO A 518 -11.47 4.28 6.57
N GLY A 519 -10.60 3.28 6.71
CA GLY A 519 -10.05 2.84 8.00
C GLY A 519 -11.02 2.06 8.89
N SER A 520 -12.23 1.72 8.42
CA SER A 520 -13.09 0.70 9.04
C SER A 520 -12.79 -0.70 8.47
N GLY A 521 -13.56 -1.73 8.84
CA GLY A 521 -13.43 -2.98 8.11
C GLY A 521 -14.50 -4.05 8.28
N LEU A 522 -14.66 -4.85 7.23
CA LEU A 522 -15.55 -6.01 7.13
C LEU A 522 -14.78 -7.34 6.99
N LYS A 523 -15.04 -8.29 7.88
CA LYS A 523 -14.58 -9.67 7.74
C LYS A 523 -15.74 -10.66 7.68
N LEU A 524 -15.78 -11.45 6.63
CA LEU A 524 -16.81 -12.45 6.38
C LEU A 524 -16.15 -13.82 6.19
N THR A 525 -16.52 -14.83 6.99
CA THR A 525 -16.01 -16.21 6.86
C THR A 525 -17.17 -17.21 6.85
N ASP A 526 -17.45 -17.83 5.71
CA ASP A 526 -18.57 -18.76 5.50
C ASP A 526 -19.91 -18.23 6.06
N ALA A 527 -20.12 -16.92 5.91
CA ALA A 527 -21.26 -16.19 6.45
C ALA A 527 -22.01 -15.43 5.36
N SER A 528 -23.14 -14.81 5.70
CA SER A 528 -23.94 -14.09 4.70
C SER A 528 -24.34 -12.69 5.18
N ILE A 529 -24.22 -11.72 4.28
CA ILE A 529 -24.84 -10.40 4.39
C ILE A 529 -25.81 -10.25 3.24
N ILE A 530 -27.04 -9.86 3.56
CA ILE A 530 -28.09 -9.55 2.59
C ILE A 530 -28.58 -8.14 2.89
N ALA A 531 -28.18 -7.18 2.07
CA ALA A 531 -28.58 -5.79 2.15
C ALA A 531 -29.59 -5.48 1.05
N ASN A 532 -30.62 -4.71 1.36
CA ASN A 532 -31.61 -4.25 0.37
C ASN A 532 -31.35 -2.78 -0.02
N ALA A 533 -30.07 -2.42 -0.16
CA ALA A 533 -29.52 -1.09 -0.43
C ALA A 533 -28.05 -1.22 -0.82
N ASP A 534 -27.37 -0.11 -1.11
CA ASP A 534 -25.94 -0.10 -1.44
C ASP A 534 -25.09 -0.76 -0.36
N VAL A 535 -24.07 -1.49 -0.80
CA VAL A 535 -22.97 -1.92 0.04
C VAL A 535 -21.72 -1.19 -0.42
N ILE A 536 -21.22 -0.28 0.41
CA ILE A 536 -20.06 0.56 0.14
C ILE A 536 -18.91 0.08 1.01
N LEU A 537 -17.78 -0.21 0.37
CA LEU A 537 -16.59 -0.80 0.99
C LEU A 537 -15.37 0.08 0.67
N GLU A 538 -15.09 1.02 1.56
CA GLU A 538 -13.93 1.93 1.53
C GLU A 538 -12.86 1.54 2.57
N GLY A 539 -13.23 0.71 3.56
CA GLY A 539 -12.34 0.13 4.56
C GLY A 539 -11.75 -1.23 4.16
N THR A 540 -10.79 -1.74 4.94
CA THR A 540 -10.22 -3.08 4.75
C THR A 540 -11.36 -4.10 4.65
N THR A 541 -11.28 -5.06 3.73
CA THR A 541 -12.35 -6.04 3.51
C THR A 541 -11.79 -7.43 3.22
N VAL A 542 -12.15 -8.41 4.05
CA VAL A 542 -11.75 -9.82 3.87
C VAL A 542 -12.98 -10.69 3.76
N LEU A 543 -13.19 -11.26 2.58
CA LEU A 543 -14.30 -12.14 2.28
C LEU A 543 -13.78 -13.55 2.00
N ASN A 544 -14.20 -14.53 2.80
CA ASN A 544 -13.76 -15.91 2.68
C ASN A 544 -14.97 -16.86 2.74
N GLY A 545 -15.42 -17.34 1.60
CA GLY A 545 -16.64 -18.14 1.46
C GLY A 545 -17.90 -17.29 1.68
N GLY A 546 -19.07 -17.93 1.66
CA GLY A 546 -20.34 -17.26 1.96
C GLY A 546 -20.89 -16.35 0.85
N LEU A 547 -21.72 -15.37 1.24
CA LEU A 547 -22.49 -14.50 0.35
C LEU A 547 -22.49 -13.04 0.84
N LEU A 548 -22.21 -12.10 -0.04
CA LEU A 548 -22.53 -10.69 0.14
C LEU A 548 -23.47 -10.27 -1.00
N GLU A 549 -24.72 -9.98 -0.66
CA GLU A 549 -25.78 -9.66 -1.61
C GLU A 549 -26.32 -8.26 -1.35
N SER A 550 -26.30 -7.40 -2.37
CA SER A 550 -27.14 -6.21 -2.48
C SER A 550 -28.35 -6.57 -3.34
N GLN A 551 -29.54 -6.65 -2.73
CA GLN A 551 -30.80 -7.00 -3.39
C GLN A 551 -31.48 -5.82 -4.06
N GLY A 552 -31.06 -4.61 -3.71
CA GLY A 552 -31.74 -3.38 -4.10
C GLY A 552 -30.94 -2.48 -5.02
N ASP A 553 -29.61 -2.61 -5.01
CA ASP A 553 -28.72 -1.57 -5.54
C ASP A 553 -27.30 -2.14 -5.80
N ASP A 554 -26.27 -1.33 -5.59
CA ASP A 554 -24.88 -1.60 -5.95
C ASP A 554 -24.08 -2.34 -4.86
N ILE A 555 -22.95 -2.92 -5.28
CA ILE A 555 -21.82 -3.26 -4.40
C ILE A 555 -20.61 -2.49 -4.91
N GLU A 556 -19.99 -1.70 -4.06
CA GLU A 556 -18.93 -0.77 -4.44
C GLU A 556 -17.68 -0.95 -3.59
N PHE A 557 -16.54 -1.20 -4.25
CA PHE A 557 -15.22 -1.18 -3.62
C PHE A 557 -14.51 0.12 -4.02
N GLN A 558 -14.44 1.09 -3.10
CA GLN A 558 -13.97 2.45 -3.39
C GLN A 558 -12.65 2.81 -2.66
N ASP A 559 -12.03 3.92 -3.04
CA ASP A 559 -11.01 4.68 -2.28
C ASP A 559 -9.72 3.93 -1.89
N ARG A 560 -9.31 2.95 -2.71
CA ARG A 560 -8.14 2.09 -2.45
C ARG A 560 -8.25 1.27 -1.15
N ALA A 561 -9.46 0.89 -0.77
CA ALA A 561 -9.74 -0.09 0.28
C ALA A 561 -8.87 -1.34 0.09
N GLU A 562 -8.37 -1.96 1.15
CA GLU A 562 -7.57 -3.19 1.00
C GLU A 562 -8.48 -4.43 1.01
N VAL A 563 -8.75 -5.00 -0.17
CA VAL A 563 -9.76 -6.06 -0.33
C VAL A 563 -9.16 -7.40 -0.76
N SER A 564 -9.49 -8.47 -0.04
CA SER A 564 -9.19 -9.87 -0.38
C SER A 564 -10.45 -10.71 -0.45
N ILE A 565 -10.64 -11.45 -1.54
CA ILE A 565 -11.84 -12.26 -1.79
C ILE A 565 -11.44 -13.70 -2.13
N VAL A 566 -11.90 -14.66 -1.33
CA VAL A 566 -11.63 -16.10 -1.53
C VAL A 566 -12.92 -16.90 -1.43
N GLY A 567 -13.42 -17.48 -2.51
CA GLY A 567 -14.58 -18.38 -2.45
C GLY A 567 -15.94 -17.70 -2.15
N THR A 568 -15.98 -16.39 -1.96
CA THR A 568 -17.22 -15.65 -1.66
C THR A 568 -18.03 -15.41 -2.93
N THR A 569 -19.35 -15.51 -2.81
CA THR A 569 -20.29 -15.03 -3.84
C THR A 569 -20.67 -13.59 -3.56
N LEU A 570 -20.47 -12.71 -4.52
CA LEU A 570 -20.91 -11.32 -4.53
C LEU A 570 -22.08 -11.20 -5.50
N ARG A 571 -23.22 -10.67 -5.04
CA ARG A 571 -24.38 -10.43 -5.90
C ARG A 571 -24.87 -9.01 -5.75
N ALA A 572 -24.64 -8.18 -6.76
CA ALA A 572 -25.23 -6.85 -6.87
C ALA A 572 -26.52 -6.92 -7.69
N PHE A 573 -27.54 -6.15 -7.31
CA PHE A 573 -28.78 -6.08 -8.09
C PHE A 573 -28.58 -5.22 -9.34
N ASP A 574 -27.83 -4.13 -9.22
CA ASP A 574 -27.54 -3.21 -10.32
C ASP A 574 -26.05 -3.34 -10.70
N ILE A 575 -25.16 -2.53 -10.13
CA ILE A 575 -23.75 -2.44 -10.54
C ILE A 575 -22.82 -3.06 -9.49
N LEU A 576 -21.77 -3.72 -9.98
CA LEU A 576 -20.59 -4.03 -9.19
C LEU A 576 -19.47 -3.07 -9.59
N VAL A 577 -19.00 -2.24 -8.66
CA VAL A 577 -17.93 -1.26 -8.90
C VAL A 577 -16.64 -1.73 -8.25
N VAL A 578 -15.55 -1.77 -9.04
CA VAL A 578 -14.21 -2.11 -8.56
C VAL A 578 -13.23 -1.00 -8.89
N GLU A 579 -12.66 -0.40 -7.85
CA GLU A 579 -11.53 0.52 -7.97
C GLU A 579 -10.18 -0.22 -7.73
N ASN A 580 -9.06 0.51 -7.67
CA ASN A 580 -7.71 -0.03 -7.40
C ASN A 580 -7.52 -0.57 -5.95
N SER A 581 -8.61 -0.98 -5.35
CA SER A 581 -8.78 -1.44 -3.98
C SER A 581 -8.64 -2.96 -3.88
N VAL A 582 -9.03 -3.70 -4.92
CA VAL A 582 -9.06 -5.16 -4.81
C VAL A 582 -7.71 -5.78 -5.15
N THR A 583 -7.07 -6.31 -4.11
CA THR A 583 -5.68 -6.79 -4.16
C THR A 583 -5.56 -8.27 -4.52
N SER A 584 -6.57 -9.09 -4.19
CA SER A 584 -6.59 -10.50 -4.58
C SER A 584 -7.99 -11.11 -4.65
N VAL A 585 -8.23 -11.94 -5.66
CA VAL A 585 -9.50 -12.63 -5.90
C VAL A 585 -9.26 -14.06 -6.36
N GLN A 586 -9.77 -15.04 -5.60
CA GLN A 586 -9.62 -16.46 -5.93
C GLN A 586 -10.89 -17.26 -5.67
N GLY A 587 -11.31 -18.10 -6.62
CA GLY A 587 -12.41 -19.04 -6.42
C GLY A 587 -13.77 -18.38 -6.17
N ALA A 588 -13.88 -17.07 -6.43
CA ALA A 588 -15.06 -16.27 -6.10
C ALA A 588 -16.12 -16.36 -7.21
N THR A 589 -17.32 -15.86 -6.91
CA THR A 589 -18.38 -15.67 -7.91
C THR A 589 -18.88 -14.24 -7.83
N PHE A 590 -18.90 -13.53 -8.96
CA PHE A 590 -19.46 -12.20 -9.08
C PHE A 590 -20.71 -12.27 -9.96
N GLU A 591 -21.84 -11.83 -9.42
CA GLU A 591 -23.12 -11.73 -10.10
C GLU A 591 -23.57 -10.26 -10.05
N SER A 592 -23.91 -9.68 -11.18
CA SER A 592 -24.47 -8.32 -11.24
C SER A 592 -25.62 -8.29 -12.24
N GLY A 593 -26.68 -7.56 -11.90
CA GLY A 593 -27.86 -7.42 -12.77
C GLY A 593 -27.70 -6.38 -13.88
N ASP A 594 -26.73 -5.47 -13.80
CA ASP A 594 -26.42 -4.51 -14.88
C ASP A 594 -25.00 -4.72 -15.36
N ARG A 595 -23.96 -4.27 -14.65
CA ARG A 595 -22.59 -4.25 -15.17
C ARG A 595 -21.49 -4.38 -14.13
N LEU A 596 -20.28 -4.69 -14.60
CA LEU A 596 -19.05 -4.60 -13.83
C LEU A 596 -18.26 -3.37 -14.28
N SER A 597 -18.23 -2.35 -13.42
CA SER A 597 -17.53 -1.10 -13.68
C SER A 597 -16.14 -1.10 -13.03
N MET A 598 -15.12 -0.74 -13.81
CA MET A 598 -13.74 -0.62 -13.35
C MET A 598 -13.30 0.84 -13.36
N ARG A 599 -12.43 1.27 -12.45
CA ARG A 599 -12.00 2.68 -12.38
C ARG A 599 -10.50 2.82 -12.09
N TYR A 600 -9.85 3.84 -12.64
CA TYR A 600 -8.47 4.27 -12.37
C TYR A 600 -7.35 3.36 -12.92
N GLU A 601 -7.47 2.84 -14.14
CA GLU A 601 -6.39 2.12 -14.84
C GLU A 601 -5.91 0.85 -14.08
N VAL A 602 -6.85 0.04 -13.59
CA VAL A 602 -6.59 -1.10 -12.69
C VAL A 602 -6.32 -2.38 -13.44
N ASP A 603 -5.25 -3.12 -13.09
CA ASP A 603 -5.07 -4.52 -13.50
C ASP A 603 -5.84 -5.42 -12.50
N TYR A 604 -7.09 -5.74 -12.79
CA TYR A 604 -7.92 -6.59 -11.95
C TYR A 604 -7.76 -8.07 -12.33
N ALA A 605 -6.91 -8.78 -11.58
CA ALA A 605 -6.65 -10.20 -11.80
C ALA A 605 -7.50 -11.09 -10.90
N VAL A 606 -8.19 -12.06 -11.52
CA VAL A 606 -8.99 -13.06 -10.83
C VAL A 606 -8.54 -14.48 -11.21
N THR A 607 -8.55 -15.41 -10.25
CA THR A 607 -8.12 -16.80 -10.46
C THR A 607 -9.22 -17.77 -10.07
N ASP A 608 -9.55 -18.72 -10.95
CA ASP A 608 -10.61 -19.71 -10.75
C ASP A 608 -11.98 -19.08 -10.36
N THR A 609 -12.24 -17.88 -10.88
CA THR A 609 -13.39 -17.04 -10.51
C THR A 609 -14.44 -17.03 -11.62
N ALA A 610 -15.72 -17.05 -11.24
CA ALA A 610 -16.84 -16.86 -12.16
C ALA A 610 -17.34 -15.41 -12.09
N ILE A 611 -17.48 -14.74 -13.24
CA ILE A 611 -18.12 -13.43 -13.38
C ILE A 611 -19.33 -13.61 -14.30
N VAL A 612 -20.51 -13.25 -13.83
CA VAL A 612 -21.80 -13.44 -14.50
C VAL A 612 -22.59 -12.14 -14.45
N LEU A 613 -22.75 -11.50 -15.59
CA LEU A 613 -23.55 -10.29 -15.73
C LEU A 613 -24.90 -10.63 -16.39
N GLU A 614 -26.00 -10.23 -15.76
CA GLU A 614 -27.37 -10.68 -16.10
C GLU A 614 -28.31 -9.52 -16.50
N SER A 615 -28.19 -8.95 -17.70
CA SER A 615 -29.26 -8.14 -18.35
C SER A 615 -28.87 -7.70 -19.77
N GLY A 616 -29.71 -6.91 -20.44
CA GLY A 616 -29.40 -6.35 -21.77
C GLY A 616 -28.41 -5.17 -21.76
N ARG A 617 -27.69 -4.97 -20.66
CA ARG A 617 -26.61 -4.00 -20.43
C ARG A 617 -25.45 -4.63 -19.63
N ALA A 618 -25.31 -5.95 -19.73
CA ALA A 618 -24.31 -6.80 -19.07
C ALA A 618 -22.86 -6.51 -19.49
N ASP A 619 -22.43 -5.25 -19.46
CA ASP A 619 -21.12 -4.81 -19.96
C ASP A 619 -20.02 -4.81 -18.90
N ILE A 620 -18.79 -4.88 -19.40
CA ILE A 620 -17.57 -4.54 -18.66
C ILE A 620 -17.12 -3.18 -19.18
N GLU A 621 -17.05 -2.16 -18.33
CA GLU A 621 -16.72 -0.78 -18.74
C GLU A 621 -15.82 -0.05 -17.74
N ASP A 622 -15.20 1.05 -18.19
CA ASP A 622 -14.60 2.04 -17.29
C ASP A 622 -15.64 3.12 -16.96
N GLY A 623 -16.21 3.08 -15.76
CA GLY A 623 -17.38 3.91 -15.38
C GLY A 623 -17.16 5.42 -15.38
N PHE A 624 -15.96 5.93 -15.65
CA PHE A 624 -15.62 7.36 -15.52
C PHE A 624 -14.78 7.96 -16.66
N ALA A 625 -14.61 7.27 -17.80
CA ALA A 625 -13.73 7.74 -18.85
C ALA A 625 -14.22 9.03 -19.57
N GLY A 626 -13.61 10.17 -19.20
CA GLY A 626 -13.37 11.29 -20.11
C GLY A 626 -12.07 11.10 -20.91
N ASN A 627 -11.87 11.89 -21.98
CA ASN A 627 -10.74 11.76 -22.93
C ASN A 627 -9.36 11.44 -22.27
N ARG A 628 -8.93 10.17 -22.38
CA ARG A 628 -7.57 9.60 -22.24
C ARG A 628 -6.96 9.46 -20.83
N GLY A 629 -6.98 8.22 -20.33
CA GLY A 629 -5.98 7.57 -19.45
C GLY A 629 -5.64 6.17 -20.03
N GLU A 630 -4.58 5.50 -19.57
CA GLU A 630 -4.28 4.10 -19.95
C GLU A 630 -5.42 3.19 -19.47
N GLY A 631 -5.92 2.27 -20.30
CA GLY A 631 -7.11 1.46 -19.99
C GLY A 631 -6.96 0.53 -18.78
N SER A 632 -8.06 0.29 -18.05
CA SER A 632 -8.14 -0.77 -17.04
C SER A 632 -8.05 -2.15 -17.68
N ARG A 633 -7.62 -3.18 -16.96
CA ARG A 633 -7.50 -4.56 -17.48
C ARG A 633 -8.19 -5.57 -16.57
N LEU A 634 -9.06 -6.39 -17.15
CA LEU A 634 -9.59 -7.59 -16.50
C LEU A 634 -8.74 -8.80 -16.91
N ILE A 635 -8.06 -9.45 -15.95
CA ILE A 635 -7.19 -10.60 -16.20
C ILE A 635 -7.83 -11.86 -15.62
N LEU A 636 -8.27 -12.77 -16.48
CA LEU A 636 -8.86 -14.05 -16.08
C LEU A 636 -7.77 -15.15 -16.11
N LYS A 637 -7.50 -15.78 -14.96
CA LYS A 637 -6.50 -16.85 -14.79
C LYS A 637 -7.13 -18.18 -14.36
N GLY A 638 -6.36 -19.25 -14.46
CA GLY A 638 -6.79 -20.60 -14.07
C GLY A 638 -7.99 -21.10 -14.88
N THR A 639 -9.08 -21.47 -14.19
CA THR A 639 -10.35 -21.88 -14.80
C THR A 639 -11.43 -20.79 -14.75
N SER A 640 -11.03 -19.51 -14.67
CA SER A 640 -11.98 -18.39 -14.56
C SER A 640 -12.93 -18.33 -15.76
N THR A 641 -14.16 -17.88 -15.52
CA THR A 641 -15.21 -17.74 -16.55
C THR A 641 -15.82 -16.35 -16.51
N LEU A 642 -16.00 -15.71 -17.67
CA LEU A 642 -16.75 -14.47 -17.83
C LEU A 642 -18.00 -14.70 -18.69
N LEU A 643 -19.16 -14.23 -18.24
CA LEU A 643 -20.36 -14.05 -19.05
C LEU A 643 -20.76 -12.57 -19.00
N ALA A 644 -20.72 -11.91 -20.16
CA ALA A 644 -21.05 -10.51 -20.35
C ALA A 644 -21.69 -10.30 -21.74
N ASP A 645 -22.26 -9.13 -22.01
CA ASP A 645 -22.73 -8.72 -23.32
C ASP A 645 -21.55 -8.15 -24.14
N THR A 646 -20.83 -7.16 -23.58
CA THR A 646 -19.76 -6.41 -24.27
C THR A 646 -18.57 -6.05 -23.36
N ILE A 647 -17.42 -5.73 -23.97
CA ILE A 647 -16.26 -5.08 -23.31
C ILE A 647 -16.10 -3.69 -23.93
N GLU A 648 -16.21 -2.63 -23.14
CA GLU A 648 -16.30 -1.25 -23.63
C GLU A 648 -15.42 -0.26 -22.83
N ASP A 649 -15.42 0.99 -23.27
CA ASP A 649 -14.87 2.17 -22.58
C ASP A 649 -13.42 2.08 -22.07
N GLY A 650 -12.58 1.29 -22.73
CA GLY A 650 -11.14 1.26 -22.45
C GLY A 650 -10.69 0.08 -21.59
N VAL A 651 -11.57 -0.87 -21.27
CA VAL A 651 -11.16 -2.07 -20.53
C VAL A 651 -10.53 -3.10 -21.48
N ASP A 652 -9.30 -3.55 -21.19
CA ASP A 652 -8.69 -4.71 -21.84
C ASP A 652 -9.11 -6.00 -21.13
N LEU A 653 -9.44 -7.05 -21.88
CA LEU A 653 -9.65 -8.40 -21.36
C LEU A 653 -8.42 -9.28 -21.68
N ILE A 654 -7.78 -9.82 -20.65
CA ILE A 654 -6.66 -10.76 -20.78
C ILE A 654 -7.11 -12.14 -20.32
N LEU A 655 -6.95 -13.14 -21.19
CA LEU A 655 -7.26 -14.54 -20.90
C LEU A 655 -5.95 -15.34 -20.76
N GLU A 656 -5.72 -15.89 -19.58
CA GLU A 656 -4.58 -16.76 -19.26
C GLU A 656 -5.04 -18.20 -18.97
N ASP A 657 -4.10 -19.14 -18.92
CA ASP A 657 -4.35 -20.55 -18.62
C ASP A 657 -5.51 -21.16 -19.43
N SER A 658 -6.52 -21.70 -18.74
CA SER A 658 -7.74 -22.29 -19.32
C SER A 658 -8.96 -21.38 -19.16
N ALA A 659 -8.76 -20.09 -18.94
CA ALA A 659 -9.85 -19.15 -18.72
C ALA A 659 -10.74 -19.03 -19.96
N SER A 660 -12.02 -18.78 -19.74
CA SER A 660 -12.99 -18.61 -20.82
C SER A 660 -13.85 -17.35 -20.64
N ALA A 661 -14.17 -16.69 -21.73
CA ALA A 661 -15.11 -15.57 -21.76
C ALA A 661 -16.19 -15.83 -22.80
N SER A 662 -17.44 -15.55 -22.46
CA SER A 662 -18.59 -15.62 -23.36
C SER A 662 -19.21 -14.24 -23.42
N LEU A 663 -19.10 -13.59 -24.58
CA LEU A 663 -19.78 -12.34 -24.89
C LEU A 663 -21.06 -12.66 -25.65
N ILE A 664 -22.23 -12.30 -25.10
CA ILE A 664 -23.55 -12.61 -25.67
C ILE A 664 -24.36 -11.32 -25.81
N ASP A 665 -24.44 -10.75 -27.01
CA ASP A 665 -25.28 -9.56 -27.25
C ASP A 665 -26.77 -9.92 -27.08
N SER A 666 -27.38 -9.51 -25.95
CA SER A 666 -28.73 -9.91 -25.56
C SER A 666 -29.76 -8.75 -25.53
N GLY A 667 -29.35 -7.51 -25.81
CA GLY A 667 -30.13 -6.28 -25.53
C GLY A 667 -30.66 -5.47 -26.75
N PRO A 668 -31.89 -4.91 -26.71
CA PRO A 668 -32.48 -4.15 -27.82
C PRO A 668 -32.39 -2.61 -27.69
N THR A 669 -31.28 -2.02 -27.24
CA THR A 669 -31.24 -0.58 -26.89
C THR A 669 -30.12 0.23 -27.52
N GLY A 670 -30.29 0.64 -28.79
CA GLY A 670 -29.94 1.97 -29.32
C GLY A 670 -28.50 2.54 -29.22
N GLY A 671 -27.57 1.86 -28.54
CA GLY A 671 -26.13 2.10 -28.54
C GLY A 671 -25.43 1.27 -29.62
N SER A 672 -24.14 1.51 -29.84
CA SER A 672 -23.32 0.77 -30.79
C SER A 672 -23.49 -0.73 -30.56
N SER A 673 -23.90 -1.50 -31.57
CA SER A 673 -24.04 -2.97 -31.51
C SER A 673 -22.67 -3.68 -31.54
N GLN A 674 -21.70 -3.14 -30.80
CA GLN A 674 -20.29 -3.53 -30.88
C GLN A 674 -19.91 -4.29 -29.62
N MET A 675 -19.56 -5.57 -29.78
CA MET A 675 -19.09 -6.40 -28.66
C MET A 675 -17.73 -5.93 -28.11
N ILE A 676 -17.04 -5.11 -28.90
CA ILE A 676 -15.83 -4.36 -28.58
C ILE A 676 -15.97 -3.02 -29.31
N ASP A 677 -16.10 -1.88 -28.61
CA ASP A 677 -16.19 -0.57 -29.27
C ASP A 677 -14.83 -0.16 -29.89
N PRO A 678 -14.68 -0.16 -31.24
CA PRO A 678 -13.46 0.24 -31.92
C PRO A 678 -13.51 1.69 -32.41
N ALA A 679 -14.56 2.47 -32.12
CA ALA A 679 -14.75 3.81 -32.68
C ALA A 679 -13.58 4.76 -32.36
N ASN A 680 -12.85 4.47 -31.27
CA ASN A 680 -11.65 5.20 -30.85
C ASN A 680 -10.43 4.30 -30.56
N GLY A 681 -10.55 2.96 -30.63
CA GLY A 681 -9.47 2.01 -30.37
C GLY A 681 -9.20 1.76 -28.88
N GLU A 682 -10.26 1.58 -28.08
CA GLU A 682 -10.22 1.71 -26.61
C GLU A 682 -10.02 0.37 -25.87
N SER A 683 -10.60 -0.76 -26.32
CA SER A 683 -10.52 -2.05 -25.61
C SER A 683 -9.86 -3.17 -26.44
N LEU A 684 -8.95 -3.96 -25.85
CA LEU A 684 -8.33 -5.15 -26.46
C LEU A 684 -8.75 -6.44 -25.77
N ILE A 685 -8.88 -7.53 -26.54
CA ILE A 685 -8.90 -8.90 -26.00
C ILE A 685 -7.57 -9.58 -26.31
N ILE A 686 -6.85 -10.01 -25.28
CA ILE A 686 -5.52 -10.60 -25.35
C ILE A 686 -5.60 -12.05 -24.88
N PHE A 687 -5.11 -12.97 -25.71
CA PHE A 687 -4.90 -14.36 -25.31
C PHE A 687 -3.43 -14.55 -24.92
N ASN A 688 -3.18 -14.89 -23.66
CA ASN A 688 -1.84 -15.21 -23.14
C ASN A 688 -1.61 -16.73 -23.02
N SER A 689 -2.62 -17.56 -23.32
CA SER A 689 -2.56 -19.02 -23.28
C SER A 689 -3.28 -19.68 -24.46
N TYR A 690 -2.80 -20.84 -24.90
CA TYR A 690 -3.43 -21.64 -25.97
C TYR A 690 -4.75 -22.27 -25.54
N SER A 691 -4.88 -22.61 -24.25
CA SER A 691 -6.07 -23.25 -23.69
C SER A 691 -7.20 -22.27 -23.36
N ALA A 692 -6.94 -20.96 -23.46
CA ALA A 692 -7.92 -19.91 -23.26
C ALA A 692 -8.95 -19.84 -24.39
N GLU A 693 -10.19 -19.47 -24.07
CA GLU A 693 -11.32 -19.47 -25.00
C GLU A 693 -12.16 -18.19 -24.94
N LEU A 694 -12.48 -17.62 -26.10
CA LEU A 694 -13.51 -16.59 -26.24
C LEU A 694 -14.69 -17.14 -27.06
N VAL A 695 -15.89 -17.11 -26.52
CA VAL A 695 -17.15 -17.42 -27.22
C VAL A 695 -17.86 -16.11 -27.51
N VAL A 696 -18.29 -15.91 -28.75
CA VAL A 696 -18.94 -14.67 -29.19
C VAL A 696 -20.26 -15.05 -29.84
N ARG A 697 -21.37 -14.73 -29.17
CA ARG A 697 -22.72 -14.99 -29.68
C ARG A 697 -23.46 -13.69 -29.89
N ASN A 698 -24.02 -13.52 -31.07
CA ASN A 698 -24.95 -12.43 -31.34
C ASN A 698 -26.36 -13.04 -31.37
N ASP A 699 -27.16 -12.72 -30.37
CA ASP A 699 -28.55 -13.20 -30.24
C ASP A 699 -29.57 -12.12 -30.69
N SER A 700 -29.11 -10.97 -31.22
CA SER A 700 -29.98 -9.88 -31.67
C SER A 700 -30.51 -10.06 -33.11
N GLU A 701 -31.83 -9.87 -33.31
CA GLU A 701 -32.50 -10.02 -34.62
C GLU A 701 -32.34 -8.79 -35.57
N PHE A 702 -31.49 -7.81 -35.23
CA PHE A 702 -31.35 -6.52 -35.97
C PHE A 702 -30.03 -6.39 -36.76
N ASP A 703 -30.08 -5.65 -37.88
CA ASP A 703 -29.16 -5.63 -39.04
C ASP A 703 -27.64 -5.83 -38.75
N PRO A 704 -26.96 -6.82 -39.37
CA PRO A 704 -25.71 -7.40 -38.90
C PRO A 704 -24.48 -6.89 -39.66
N ARG A 705 -24.44 -5.58 -39.93
CA ARG A 705 -23.39 -4.98 -40.78
C ARG A 705 -22.75 -3.79 -40.10
N GLN A 706 -21.99 -4.06 -39.04
CA GLN A 706 -20.73 -3.37 -38.72
C GLN A 706 -20.18 -3.78 -37.33
N TYR A 707 -19.03 -4.46 -37.31
CA TYR A 707 -18.04 -4.55 -36.21
C TYR A 707 -18.25 -5.57 -35.07
N ILE A 708 -18.16 -6.88 -35.36
CA ILE A 708 -18.11 -7.91 -34.31
C ILE A 708 -16.68 -8.09 -33.74
N ILE A 709 -15.61 -7.84 -34.49
CA ILE A 709 -14.22 -7.86 -33.99
C ILE A 709 -13.37 -6.91 -34.86
N ASN A 710 -12.83 -5.82 -34.31
CA ASN A 710 -11.82 -4.98 -34.95
C ASN A 710 -10.69 -4.80 -33.92
N GLY A 711 -9.48 -5.32 -34.16
CA GLY A 711 -8.35 -5.04 -33.25
C GLY A 711 -7.42 -6.18 -32.88
N PHE A 712 -7.55 -7.40 -33.42
CA PHE A 712 -6.51 -8.42 -33.18
C PHE A 712 -5.16 -7.96 -33.74
N THR A 713 -4.26 -7.58 -32.85
CA THR A 713 -2.84 -7.48 -33.12
C THR A 713 -2.14 -8.47 -32.19
N GLY A 714 -1.43 -9.46 -32.76
CA GLY A 714 -0.69 -10.44 -31.95
C GLY A 714 -1.02 -11.92 -32.22
N LEU A 715 -2.12 -12.25 -32.92
CA LEU A 715 -2.27 -13.59 -33.48
C LEU A 715 -1.27 -13.73 -34.64
N SER A 716 -0.29 -14.61 -34.48
CA SER A 716 0.60 -15.04 -35.56
C SER A 716 -0.24 -15.74 -36.64
N TYR A 717 -0.64 -14.97 -37.65
CA TYR A 717 -1.33 -15.31 -38.90
C TYR A 717 -0.51 -16.26 -39.82
N LEU A 718 0.04 -17.35 -39.30
CA LEU A 718 0.83 -18.28 -40.12
C LEU A 718 0.35 -19.70 -39.89
N ASP A 719 -0.69 -20.15 -40.61
CA ASP A 719 -0.78 -21.57 -41.01
C ASP A 719 -1.73 -21.93 -42.17
N ASP A 720 -2.83 -21.22 -42.49
CA ASP A 720 -3.56 -21.48 -43.76
C ASP A 720 -4.51 -20.33 -44.19
N PRO A 721 -4.16 -19.51 -45.20
CA PRO A 721 -5.04 -18.46 -45.73
C PRO A 721 -6.30 -18.98 -46.44
N ASN A 722 -6.52 -20.30 -46.51
CA ASN A 722 -7.72 -20.89 -47.12
C ASN A 722 -8.79 -21.35 -46.12
N VAL A 723 -8.51 -21.38 -44.81
CA VAL A 723 -9.46 -21.87 -43.79
C VAL A 723 -10.16 -20.74 -43.04
N TRP A 724 -9.58 -19.54 -42.99
CA TRP A 724 -10.29 -18.34 -42.55
C TRP A 724 -9.91 -17.15 -43.44
N ASN A 725 -10.86 -16.73 -44.26
CA ASN A 725 -10.76 -15.56 -45.10
C ASN A 725 -11.59 -14.45 -44.43
N GLU A 726 -10.95 -13.41 -43.92
CA GLU A 726 -11.62 -12.21 -43.42
C GLU A 726 -12.48 -11.54 -44.52
N ALA A 727 -12.10 -11.70 -45.80
CA ALA A 727 -12.93 -11.31 -46.94
C ALA A 727 -14.07 -12.29 -47.27
N GLY A 728 -14.26 -13.34 -46.46
CA GLY A 728 -15.29 -14.38 -46.61
C GLY A 728 -16.12 -14.64 -45.35
N TRP A 729 -15.78 -14.05 -44.20
CA TRP A 729 -16.66 -13.99 -43.05
C TRP A 729 -17.69 -12.88 -43.27
N ASP A 730 -18.97 -13.23 -43.19
CA ASP A 730 -20.08 -12.36 -43.53
C ASP A 730 -20.50 -11.41 -42.40
N GLY A 731 -19.81 -11.47 -41.25
CA GLY A 731 -20.18 -10.74 -40.03
C GLY A 731 -21.49 -11.24 -39.42
N LEU A 732 -21.95 -12.41 -39.84
CA LEU A 732 -23.32 -12.92 -39.65
C LEU A 732 -23.33 -14.35 -39.08
N SER A 733 -22.32 -15.14 -39.42
CA SER A 733 -22.15 -16.50 -38.90
C SER A 733 -21.64 -16.45 -37.46
N PRO A 734 -22.35 -17.06 -36.47
CA PRO A 734 -21.91 -17.07 -35.07
C PRO A 734 -20.53 -17.71 -34.93
N LEU A 735 -19.62 -17.03 -34.21
CA LEU A 735 -18.32 -17.57 -33.87
C LEU A 735 -18.48 -18.44 -32.63
N ALA A 736 -18.59 -19.75 -32.84
CA ALA A 736 -18.80 -20.70 -31.75
C ALA A 736 -17.68 -20.66 -30.68
N SER A 737 -16.44 -20.37 -31.08
CA SER A 737 -15.27 -20.18 -30.20
C SER A 737 -14.08 -19.60 -30.98
N LEU A 738 -13.27 -18.75 -30.34
CA LEU A 738 -11.95 -18.30 -30.78
C LEU A 738 -10.89 -18.73 -29.76
N ARG A 739 -9.79 -19.32 -30.26
CA ARG A 739 -8.66 -19.82 -29.46
C ARG A 739 -7.35 -19.57 -30.21
N LEU A 740 -6.24 -19.49 -29.50
CA LEU A 740 -4.90 -19.57 -30.09
C LEU A 740 -4.68 -21.01 -30.58
N ALA A 741 -4.31 -21.19 -31.85
CA ALA A 741 -3.98 -22.50 -32.39
C ALA A 741 -2.46 -22.73 -32.29
N LEU A 742 -2.04 -23.84 -31.68
CA LEU A 742 -0.67 -24.33 -31.78
C LEU A 742 -0.39 -24.78 -33.22
N ALA A 743 0.68 -24.24 -33.82
CA ALA A 743 1.13 -24.65 -35.16
C ALA A 743 1.54 -26.13 -35.22
N VAL A 744 1.84 -26.76 -34.07
CA VAL A 744 2.21 -28.17 -33.95
C VAL A 744 1.69 -28.73 -32.62
N ALA A 745 0.75 -29.68 -32.70
CA ALA A 745 0.36 -30.56 -31.60
C ALA A 745 1.59 -31.28 -31.01
N LEU A 746 1.86 -31.11 -29.71
CA LEU A 746 3.01 -31.72 -29.04
C LEU A 746 2.59 -33.03 -28.35
N PRO A 747 3.14 -34.19 -28.75
CA PRO A 747 2.82 -35.45 -28.08
C PRO A 747 3.12 -35.39 -26.58
N GLY A 748 2.13 -35.63 -25.74
CA GLY A 748 2.27 -35.58 -24.28
C GLY A 748 1.92 -34.24 -23.64
N ASP A 749 1.57 -33.22 -24.43
CA ASP A 749 0.98 -31.95 -24.00
C ASP A 749 -0.54 -32.17 -23.85
N TYR A 750 -0.92 -32.68 -22.69
CA TYR A 750 -2.28 -33.13 -22.38
C TYR A 750 -3.19 -31.99 -21.92
N ASN A 751 -2.66 -30.82 -21.58
CA ASN A 751 -3.46 -29.61 -21.34
C ASN A 751 -3.49 -28.64 -22.55
N ASP A 752 -2.76 -28.96 -23.63
CA ASP A 752 -2.64 -28.20 -24.88
C ASP A 752 -2.09 -26.78 -24.68
N ASP A 753 -1.19 -26.60 -23.70
CA ASP A 753 -0.61 -25.30 -23.33
C ASP A 753 0.67 -24.95 -24.11
N GLY A 754 1.10 -25.85 -25.01
CA GLY A 754 2.27 -25.68 -25.87
C GLY A 754 3.59 -26.11 -25.20
N ARG A 755 3.52 -26.72 -24.02
CA ARG A 755 4.64 -27.32 -23.30
C ARG A 755 4.26 -28.73 -22.88
N VAL A 756 5.27 -29.55 -22.62
CA VAL A 756 5.10 -30.85 -21.97
C VAL A 756 5.77 -30.78 -20.61
N ASP A 757 5.00 -30.51 -19.55
CA ASP A 757 5.51 -30.30 -18.21
C ASP A 757 4.70 -31.02 -17.11
N ALA A 758 4.82 -30.60 -15.85
CA ALA A 758 4.19 -31.29 -14.73
C ALA A 758 2.65 -31.15 -14.73
N ALA A 759 2.09 -30.13 -15.38
CA ALA A 759 0.65 -29.93 -15.49
C ALA A 759 0.00 -31.02 -16.35
N ASP A 760 0.65 -31.45 -17.43
CA ASP A 760 0.17 -32.55 -18.28
C ASP A 760 0.08 -33.89 -17.54
N TYR A 761 1.00 -34.11 -16.60
CA TYR A 761 0.95 -35.29 -15.76
C TYR A 761 -0.32 -35.34 -14.91
N THR A 762 -0.78 -34.19 -14.41
CA THR A 762 -2.04 -34.13 -13.65
C THR A 762 -3.24 -34.44 -14.54
N VAL A 763 -3.28 -33.91 -15.76
CA VAL A 763 -4.36 -34.22 -16.72
C VAL A 763 -4.41 -35.71 -17.06
N TRP A 764 -3.25 -36.33 -17.36
CA TRP A 764 -3.19 -37.77 -17.60
C TRP A 764 -3.63 -38.59 -16.36
N ARG A 765 -3.14 -38.19 -15.18
CA ARG A 765 -3.39 -38.94 -13.94
C ARG A 765 -4.87 -38.94 -13.58
N ASP A 766 -5.53 -37.81 -13.73
CA ASP A 766 -6.95 -37.64 -13.41
C ASP A 766 -7.85 -38.38 -14.42
N ALA A 767 -7.36 -38.57 -15.64
CA ALA A 767 -8.05 -39.27 -16.71
C ALA A 767 -7.79 -40.78 -16.77
N LEU A 768 -6.87 -41.33 -15.97
CA LEU A 768 -6.42 -42.72 -16.07
C LEU A 768 -7.57 -43.75 -15.96
N ASP A 769 -7.57 -44.75 -16.83
CA ASP A 769 -8.61 -45.79 -16.97
C ASP A 769 -9.99 -45.29 -17.45
N THR A 770 -10.09 -44.03 -17.90
CA THR A 770 -11.31 -43.50 -18.52
C THR A 770 -11.28 -43.64 -20.05
N SER A 771 -12.44 -43.51 -20.70
CA SER A 771 -12.57 -43.55 -22.16
C SER A 771 -12.49 -42.17 -22.83
N ILE A 772 -11.97 -41.16 -22.12
CA ILE A 772 -11.78 -39.82 -22.70
C ILE A 772 -10.55 -39.82 -23.60
N THR A 773 -10.55 -38.96 -24.61
CA THR A 773 -9.38 -38.74 -25.46
C THR A 773 -8.62 -37.56 -24.90
N LEU A 774 -7.33 -37.75 -24.57
CA LEU A 774 -6.46 -36.66 -24.15
C LEU A 774 -6.07 -35.79 -25.36
N PRO A 775 -5.92 -34.46 -25.18
CA PRO A 775 -5.29 -33.60 -26.17
C PRO A 775 -3.92 -34.15 -26.60
N ASN A 776 -3.54 -33.97 -27.87
CA ASN A 776 -2.24 -34.38 -28.41
C ASN A 776 -1.81 -35.86 -28.15
N ASP A 777 -2.78 -36.75 -27.93
CA ASP A 777 -2.56 -38.17 -27.69
C ASP A 777 -2.21 -38.94 -28.98
N LEU A 778 -1.06 -39.62 -28.95
CA LEU A 778 -0.58 -40.49 -30.04
C LEU A 778 -0.93 -41.98 -29.85
N THR A 779 -1.56 -42.33 -28.73
CA THR A 779 -2.01 -43.67 -28.35
C THR A 779 -3.52 -43.75 -28.20
N PRO A 780 -4.29 -43.41 -29.26
CA PRO A 780 -5.74 -43.27 -29.20
C PRO A 780 -6.43 -44.53 -28.64
N GLY A 781 -7.24 -44.33 -27.61
CA GLY A 781 -7.89 -45.39 -26.84
C GLY A 781 -8.45 -44.85 -25.52
N SER A 782 -8.60 -45.73 -24.53
CA SER A 782 -8.77 -45.31 -23.13
C SER A 782 -7.45 -44.82 -22.58
N VAL A 783 -7.46 -43.78 -21.75
CA VAL A 783 -6.26 -43.26 -21.08
C VAL A 783 -5.62 -44.35 -20.22
N SER A 784 -4.34 -44.57 -20.43
CA SER A 784 -3.61 -45.75 -20.01
C SER A 784 -2.16 -45.43 -19.63
N PRO A 785 -1.39 -46.41 -19.12
CA PRO A 785 0.03 -46.22 -18.87
C PRO A 785 0.88 -45.91 -20.12
N SER A 786 0.42 -46.18 -21.35
CA SER A 786 1.19 -45.80 -22.55
C SER A 786 1.18 -44.29 -22.79
N ASP A 787 0.12 -43.60 -22.38
CA ASP A 787 0.03 -42.14 -22.45
C ASP A 787 1.02 -41.48 -21.47
N TYR A 788 1.24 -42.10 -20.31
CA TYR A 788 2.32 -41.70 -19.41
C TYR A 788 3.70 -41.82 -20.06
N ASP A 789 3.95 -42.92 -20.79
CA ASP A 789 5.23 -43.08 -21.50
C ASP A 789 5.40 -42.00 -22.59
N VAL A 790 4.32 -41.59 -23.26
CA VAL A 790 4.35 -40.46 -24.23
C VAL A 790 4.72 -39.15 -23.52
N TRP A 791 4.11 -38.85 -22.37
CA TRP A 791 4.47 -37.67 -21.56
C TRP A 791 5.93 -37.72 -21.09
N VAL A 792 6.38 -38.84 -20.49
CA VAL A 792 7.77 -38.99 -20.02
C VAL A 792 8.78 -38.77 -21.14
N ASN A 793 8.48 -39.26 -22.35
CA ASN A 793 9.39 -39.15 -23.49
C ASN A 793 9.47 -37.74 -24.08
N ASN A 794 8.47 -36.89 -23.82
CA ASN A 794 8.42 -35.52 -24.32
C ASN A 794 8.55 -34.48 -23.19
N TYR A 795 8.69 -34.88 -21.92
CA TYR A 795 8.85 -33.95 -20.80
C TYR A 795 9.97 -32.93 -21.03
N GLY A 796 9.62 -31.65 -20.94
CA GLY A 796 10.47 -30.50 -21.22
C GLY A 796 10.48 -30.05 -22.69
N THR A 797 9.69 -30.66 -23.58
CA THR A 797 9.51 -30.13 -24.94
C THR A 797 8.63 -28.89 -24.92
N VAL A 798 8.99 -27.90 -25.73
CA VAL A 798 8.22 -26.68 -25.96
C VAL A 798 8.03 -26.51 -27.46
N GLY A 799 6.86 -26.04 -27.89
CA GLY A 799 6.58 -25.81 -29.30
C GLY A 799 7.50 -24.71 -29.84
N SER A 800 8.47 -25.05 -30.70
CA SER A 800 9.34 -24.06 -31.35
C SER A 800 8.91 -23.83 -32.79
N VAL A 801 8.56 -22.59 -33.13
CA VAL A 801 8.32 -22.18 -34.52
C VAL A 801 9.67 -22.01 -35.24
N ALA A 802 9.86 -22.68 -36.37
CA ALA A 802 10.92 -22.34 -37.30
C ALA A 802 10.57 -21.00 -37.98
N ILE A 803 11.18 -19.91 -37.53
CA ILE A 803 11.05 -18.59 -38.18
C ILE A 803 11.53 -18.74 -39.64
N PRO A 804 10.71 -18.44 -40.67
CA PRO A 804 11.18 -18.44 -42.05
C PRO A 804 12.38 -17.51 -42.16
N GLU A 805 13.53 -18.01 -42.64
CA GLU A 805 14.74 -17.19 -42.75
C GLU A 805 14.39 -15.89 -43.51
N PRO A 806 14.75 -14.70 -42.98
CA PRO A 806 14.49 -13.47 -43.68
C PRO A 806 15.14 -13.54 -45.06
N THR A 807 14.45 -13.05 -46.09
CA THR A 807 14.89 -13.04 -47.50
C THR A 807 16.13 -12.16 -47.76
N THR A 808 16.95 -11.89 -46.74
CA THR A 808 18.20 -11.15 -46.77
C THR A 808 19.22 -11.75 -47.73
N LEU A 809 19.27 -13.09 -47.88
CA LEU A 809 20.10 -13.75 -48.90
C LEU A 809 19.63 -13.42 -50.33
N THR A 810 18.33 -13.31 -50.55
CA THR A 810 17.73 -12.94 -51.85
C THR A 810 17.99 -11.46 -52.17
N CYS A 811 17.93 -10.58 -51.17
CA CYS A 811 18.29 -9.16 -51.30
C CYS A 811 19.81 -8.95 -51.51
N ALA A 812 20.66 -9.75 -50.85
CA ALA A 812 22.11 -9.70 -51.04
C ALA A 812 22.54 -10.20 -52.42
N LEU A 813 21.89 -11.25 -52.96
CA LEU A 813 22.12 -11.71 -54.33
C LEU A 813 21.66 -10.69 -55.38
N ALA A 814 20.52 -10.03 -55.15
CA ALA A 814 20.02 -8.98 -56.04
C ALA A 814 20.95 -7.76 -56.07
N ALA A 815 21.48 -7.35 -54.91
CA ALA A 815 22.45 -6.26 -54.79
C ALA A 815 23.80 -6.61 -55.45
N ALA A 816 24.28 -7.84 -55.30
CA ALA A 816 25.50 -8.32 -55.95
C ALA A 816 25.38 -8.36 -57.48
N MET A 817 24.20 -8.72 -58.02
CA MET A 817 23.94 -8.68 -59.47
C MET A 817 23.80 -7.26 -60.02
N ALA A 818 23.32 -6.29 -59.23
CA ALA A 818 23.28 -4.88 -59.61
C ALA A 818 24.68 -4.24 -59.68
N ALA A 819 25.62 -4.68 -58.83
CA ALA A 819 27.00 -4.19 -58.78
C ALA A 819 27.89 -4.67 -59.95
N LEU A 820 27.46 -5.68 -60.72
CA LEU A 820 28.21 -6.25 -61.84
C LEU A 820 27.91 -5.59 -63.21
N ARG A 821 27.09 -4.53 -63.26
CA ARG A 821 26.87 -3.78 -64.52
C ARG A 821 28.02 -2.80 -64.80
N PRO A 822 28.69 -2.85 -65.97
CA PRO A 822 29.81 -1.97 -66.28
C PRO A 822 29.36 -0.50 -66.42
N ARG A 823 30.04 0.39 -65.68
CA ARG A 823 29.95 1.86 -65.75
C ARG A 823 30.13 2.35 -67.19
N ARG A 824 29.13 3.06 -67.74
CA ARG A 824 29.33 3.92 -68.93
C ARG A 824 29.91 5.26 -68.47
N GLU A 825 31.09 5.61 -68.99
CA GLU A 825 31.74 6.90 -68.72
C GLU A 825 30.93 8.10 -69.26
N PRO A 826 30.94 9.24 -68.56
CA PRO A 826 30.28 10.46 -69.01
C PRO A 826 31.17 11.26 -69.97
N ARG A 827 30.68 11.52 -71.20
CA ARG A 827 31.24 12.58 -72.06
C ARG A 827 30.66 13.93 -71.64
N GLY A 828 31.56 14.86 -71.34
CA GLY A 828 31.24 16.16 -70.77
C GLY A 828 30.65 17.20 -71.73
N GLY A 829 30.29 18.35 -71.16
CA GLY A 829 30.01 19.57 -71.92
C GLY A 829 29.16 20.60 -71.18
N ALA A 830 29.83 21.66 -70.73
CA ALA A 830 29.34 23.05 -70.60
C ALA A 830 28.39 23.50 -69.45
N ARG A 831 28.97 24.34 -68.59
CA ARG A 831 28.39 25.47 -67.81
C ARG A 831 27.85 26.59 -68.76
N PRO A 832 27.32 27.74 -68.27
CA PRO A 832 26.55 28.09 -67.04
C PRO A 832 25.34 29.04 -67.34
N SER A 833 24.55 29.42 -66.32
CA SER A 833 24.32 30.82 -65.88
C SER A 833 22.96 31.06 -65.19
N ASN A 834 23.01 31.81 -64.06
CA ASN A 834 22.08 32.85 -63.59
C ASN A 834 20.60 32.45 -63.32
N ALA A 835 19.87 33.01 -62.35
CA ALA A 835 20.09 33.99 -61.30
C ALA A 835 18.84 33.96 -60.37
N VAL A 836 19.04 34.30 -59.10
CA VAL A 836 18.27 35.22 -58.24
C VAL A 836 16.75 35.37 -58.50
N ARG A 837 15.93 35.14 -57.46
CA ARG A 837 14.99 36.14 -56.92
C ARG A 837 14.37 35.75 -55.57
N GLU A 838 14.66 36.57 -54.57
CA GLU A 838 13.85 36.80 -53.36
C GLU A 838 12.51 37.46 -53.67
N LEU A 839 11.56 37.35 -52.72
CA LEU A 839 10.49 38.27 -52.28
C LEU A 839 9.36 37.40 -51.69
N ILE A 840 8.86 37.53 -50.45
CA ILE A 840 8.87 38.56 -49.39
C ILE A 840 8.95 37.83 -48.04
#